data_AF-A0A9D1J3N5-F1
#
_entry.id   AF-A0A9D1J3N5-F1
#
_cell.length_a   1.000
_cell.length_b   1.000
_cell.length_c   1.000
_cell.angle_alpha   90.00
_cell.angle_beta   90.00
_cell.angle_gamma   90.00
#
_symmetry.space_group_name_H-M   'P 1'
#
loop_
_entity.id
_entity.type
_entity.pdbx_description
1 polymer ?
#
loop_
_entity_poly.entity_id
_entity_poly.type
_entity_poly.pdbx_seq_one_letter_code
_entity_poly.pdbx_strand_id
1 'polypeptide(L)'
;MKYKNGEEFLNSLYNDMHMEEAVMHTAEKSDSPTEKISKYLERLERTHDIAKDNPHKMEVLKKFYYDKYVIKELPESYINLQKKIARERGYGDVPVTDEMKEKLLSAVQKEQEKSLDMWIDYLTSDDAMYPIWFKHYAFRGMLKLNKFDKEKGEFGRRSKTTTEPYIELNREALARVYDTLAKEIGTNEEISEEASKALENGESFKKLYEYYLTNTGYVNRGNDTDGIWVKYDQGSDYRPLWESLQGKNTGWCTAGEETAKMQLSMGDFYVYYTKDKEEEYKEPRIAIRMDGKYNIGEVRGVGEHQNLEGCMTPIAEKKLNEFPDKDKYLKKVNDMKLLTEIDNKVSNNIDLTKEELRFLYEVDSKIEGFGFSKDPRIKEIHDKRNNKKDLAFIFDCKEESIGTALSDFDSNNIIIFYGNLMYRGKEIPSKLKTLKYIVGNAFFGNITSAKGLENLEIIGGKASFTELRSAKGLENLRSIGGDAFSLYLGSAEGLENLRSIGGNAFFGNITSAKGLENLQNIGGNANFDNLISAEGLENLRSIGGKANFYNLISTQGLESLQNIGGDASFSNITSAEGLKSLQNIGGNAKFENLSSTEGLESLQNIGGNAIFYNLTNAEGLKSLQNIGKTIWANKLTSAKGLENLRSIGGYAHFTSLSSTKYLASLETINGEDTTKFEEEINGKNSKTI
;
A
#
# COMPACT_ATOMS: atom_id res chain seq x y z
N MET A 1 -34.70 41.50 19.93
CA MET A 1 -33.34 41.39 20.48
C MET A 1 -33.44 40.43 21.64
N LYS A 2 -32.86 39.23 21.51
CA LYS A 2 -33.03 38.15 22.48
C LYS A 2 -32.02 38.22 23.63
N TYR A 3 -30.84 38.82 23.38
CA TYR A 3 -29.74 38.96 24.35
C TYR A 3 -29.06 40.34 24.23
N LYS A 4 -28.66 40.95 25.35
CA LYS A 4 -28.02 42.28 25.34
C LYS A 4 -26.51 42.24 25.10
N ASN A 5 -25.84 41.16 25.50
CA ASN A 5 -24.41 40.95 25.33
C ASN A 5 -24.06 39.44 25.25
N GLY A 6 -22.79 39.12 25.02
CA GLY A 6 -22.32 37.75 24.88
C GLY A 6 -22.37 36.93 26.17
N GLU A 7 -22.23 37.58 27.32
CA GLU A 7 -22.30 36.96 28.63
C GLU A 7 -23.72 36.47 28.94
N GLU A 8 -24.74 37.27 28.64
CA GLU A 8 -26.16 36.88 28.73
C GLU A 8 -26.47 35.73 27.78
N PHE A 9 -25.94 35.76 26.55
CA PHE A 9 -26.07 34.67 25.59
C PHE A 9 -25.47 33.36 26.14
N LEU A 10 -24.23 33.42 26.67
CA LEU A 10 -23.57 32.25 27.25
C LEU A 10 -24.31 31.70 28.48
N ASN A 11 -24.81 32.57 29.36
CA ASN A 11 -25.59 32.15 30.53
C ASN A 11 -26.92 31.50 30.12
N SER A 12 -27.57 32.00 29.07
CA SER A 12 -28.79 31.39 28.53
C SER A 12 -28.52 30.06 27.81
N LEU A 13 -27.36 29.91 27.20
CA LEU A 13 -26.99 28.69 26.49
C LEU A 13 -26.51 27.60 27.46
N TYR A 14 -25.80 28.00 28.51
CA TYR A 14 -25.23 27.13 29.52
C TYR A 14 -25.78 27.52 30.89
N ASN A 15 -26.99 27.04 31.18
CA ASN A 15 -27.78 27.45 32.36
C ASN A 15 -27.02 27.39 33.69
N ASP A 16 -26.04 26.49 33.83
CA ASP A 16 -25.26 26.30 35.06
C ASP A 16 -23.82 26.84 34.98
N MET A 17 -23.43 27.52 33.90
CA MET A 17 -22.05 28.00 33.71
C MET A 17 -21.60 28.90 34.85
N HIS A 18 -22.49 29.75 35.37
CA HIS A 18 -22.21 30.65 36.49
C HIS A 18 -21.94 29.94 37.83
N MET A 19 -22.18 28.62 37.90
CA MET A 19 -21.91 27.77 39.07
C MET A 19 -20.68 26.87 38.87
N GLU A 20 -20.07 26.85 37.69
CA GLU A 20 -18.88 26.04 37.44
C GLU A 20 -17.69 26.51 38.30
N GLU A 21 -16.89 25.56 38.79
CA GLU A 21 -15.74 25.83 39.67
C GLU A 21 -14.79 26.90 39.10
N ALA A 22 -14.51 26.83 37.81
CA ALA A 22 -13.65 27.79 37.12
C ALA A 22 -14.21 29.22 37.13
N VAL A 23 -15.54 29.37 37.07
CA VAL A 23 -16.23 30.66 37.11
C VAL A 23 -16.32 31.18 38.55
N MET A 24 -16.62 30.28 39.49
CA MET A 24 -16.72 30.61 40.91
C MET A 24 -15.38 31.05 41.53
N HIS A 25 -14.23 30.66 40.95
CA HIS A 25 -12.92 31.14 41.39
C HIS A 25 -12.69 32.65 41.23
N THR A 26 -13.43 33.32 40.35
CA THR A 26 -13.37 34.78 40.15
C THR A 26 -14.60 35.51 40.68
N ALA A 27 -15.57 34.77 41.22
CA ALA A 27 -16.87 35.29 41.63
C ALA A 27 -16.89 35.78 43.09
N GLU A 28 -17.67 36.82 43.33
CA GLU A 28 -18.06 37.28 44.65
C GLU A 28 -19.47 36.79 44.99
N LYS A 29 -19.80 36.72 46.29
CA LYS A 29 -21.12 36.24 46.75
C LYS A 29 -22.29 37.12 46.27
N SER A 30 -22.04 38.39 45.99
CA SER A 30 -23.03 39.37 45.51
C SER A 30 -23.19 39.40 43.99
N ASP A 31 -22.31 38.74 43.24
CA ASP A 31 -22.34 38.80 41.77
C ASP A 31 -23.59 38.07 41.22
N SER A 32 -24.26 38.69 40.26
CA SER A 32 -25.26 38.04 39.42
C SER A 32 -24.63 36.97 38.53
N PRO A 33 -25.42 36.00 38.00
CA PRO A 33 -24.92 34.97 37.09
C PRO A 33 -24.09 35.52 35.91
N THR A 34 -24.55 36.60 35.28
CA THR A 34 -23.85 37.26 34.16
C THR A 34 -22.55 37.92 34.60
N GLU A 35 -22.52 38.59 35.76
CA GLU A 35 -21.31 39.21 36.32
C GLU A 35 -20.23 38.17 36.65
N LYS A 36 -20.63 37.01 37.19
CA LYS A 36 -19.71 35.90 37.44
C LYS A 36 -19.05 35.42 36.14
N ILE A 37 -19.85 35.24 35.09
CA ILE A 37 -19.37 34.84 33.76
C ILE A 37 -18.44 35.91 33.18
N SER A 38 -18.78 37.20 33.29
CA SER A 38 -17.94 38.31 32.84
C SER A 38 -16.55 38.29 33.50
N LYS A 39 -16.49 38.21 34.84
CA LYS A 39 -15.21 38.15 35.58
C LYS A 39 -14.35 36.95 35.17
N TYR A 40 -14.99 35.81 34.89
CA TYR A 40 -14.31 34.62 34.39
C TYR A 40 -13.75 34.83 32.97
N LEU A 41 -14.54 35.39 32.05
CA LEU A 41 -14.11 35.66 30.69
C LEU A 41 -12.98 36.70 30.63
N GLU A 42 -13.02 37.75 31.44
CA GLU A 42 -11.92 38.72 31.55
C GLU A 42 -10.63 38.06 32.02
N ARG A 43 -10.70 37.13 32.99
CA ARG A 43 -9.54 36.36 33.43
C ARG A 43 -9.01 35.45 32.32
N LEU A 44 -9.92 34.83 31.57
CA LEU A 44 -9.56 33.96 30.45
C LEU A 44 -8.86 34.78 29.34
N GLU A 45 -9.41 35.94 28.98
CA GLU A 45 -8.83 36.87 28.00
C GLU A 45 -7.42 37.30 28.40
N ARG A 46 -7.24 37.78 29.64
CA ARG A 46 -5.90 38.12 30.17
C ARG A 46 -4.92 36.95 30.09
N THR A 47 -5.40 35.73 30.35
CA THR A 47 -4.56 34.53 30.27
C THR A 47 -4.13 34.26 28.82
N HIS A 48 -5.06 34.41 27.86
CA HIS A 48 -4.78 34.26 26.45
C HIS A 48 -3.81 35.34 25.93
N ASP A 49 -4.01 36.61 26.29
CA ASP A 49 -3.11 37.71 25.92
C ASP A 49 -1.69 37.47 26.44
N ILE A 50 -1.58 37.03 27.70
CA ILE A 50 -0.30 36.69 28.32
C ILE A 50 0.39 35.51 27.62
N ALA A 51 -0.38 34.51 27.18
CA ALA A 51 0.14 33.32 26.49
C ALA A 51 0.57 33.64 25.05
N LYS A 52 -0.19 34.47 24.35
CA LYS A 52 0.06 34.92 22.98
C LYS A 52 1.45 35.53 22.83
N ASP A 53 1.87 36.38 23.77
CA ASP A 53 3.16 37.09 23.69
C ASP A 53 4.34 36.30 24.30
N ASN A 54 4.11 35.07 24.79
CA ASN A 54 5.14 34.29 25.45
C ASN A 54 5.03 32.79 25.14
N PRO A 55 5.95 32.21 24.33
CA PRO A 55 5.91 30.81 23.94
C PRO A 55 5.83 29.82 25.11
N HIS A 56 6.57 30.08 26.19
CA HIS A 56 6.53 29.21 27.37
C HIS A 56 5.16 29.24 28.07
N LYS A 57 4.52 30.41 28.13
CA LYS A 57 3.16 30.52 28.69
C LYS A 57 2.12 29.90 27.76
N MET A 58 2.32 29.95 26.45
CA MET A 58 1.50 29.20 25.49
C MET A 58 1.58 27.69 25.73
N GLU A 59 2.77 27.14 25.93
CA GLU A 59 2.95 25.72 26.27
C GLU A 59 2.23 25.36 27.58
N VAL A 60 2.30 26.23 28.60
CA VAL A 60 1.58 26.02 29.88
C VAL A 60 0.06 26.02 29.66
N LEU A 61 -0.46 26.93 28.84
CA LEU A 61 -1.88 27.00 28.50
C LEU A 61 -2.33 25.74 27.75
N LYS A 62 -1.57 25.32 26.74
CA LYS A 62 -1.81 24.09 25.98
C LYS A 62 -1.84 22.86 26.89
N LYS A 63 -0.83 22.72 27.76
CA LYS A 63 -0.75 21.63 28.73
C LYS A 63 -1.97 21.57 29.66
N PHE A 64 -2.44 22.72 30.14
CA PHE A 64 -3.68 22.79 30.93
C PHE A 64 -4.88 22.20 30.17
N TYR A 65 -4.99 22.48 28.88
CA TYR A 65 -6.05 21.92 28.04
C TYR A 65 -5.85 20.42 27.73
N TYR A 66 -4.62 19.98 27.51
CA TYR A 66 -4.31 18.55 27.32
C TYR A 66 -4.70 17.73 28.54
N ASP A 67 -4.34 18.21 29.74
CA ASP A 67 -4.65 17.54 30.99
C ASP A 67 -6.15 17.33 31.17
N LYS A 68 -6.95 18.30 30.71
CA LYS A 68 -8.41 18.31 30.85
C LYS A 68 -9.14 17.53 29.75
N TYR A 69 -8.65 17.54 28.52
CA TYR A 69 -9.44 17.12 27.36
C TYR A 69 -8.86 15.93 26.58
N VAL A 70 -7.54 15.71 26.59
CA VAL A 70 -6.89 14.60 25.88
C VAL A 70 -7.14 13.28 26.61
N ILE A 71 -7.42 12.23 25.84
CA ILE A 71 -7.72 10.89 26.35
C ILE A 71 -6.59 10.34 27.23
N LYS A 72 -6.95 9.61 28.29
CA LYS A 72 -5.98 9.01 29.22
C LYS A 72 -5.75 7.51 28.97
N GLU A 73 -6.74 6.81 28.43
CA GLU A 73 -6.70 5.37 28.19
C GLU A 73 -7.45 5.02 26.90
N LEU A 74 -6.94 4.06 26.13
CA LEU A 74 -7.63 3.59 24.92
C LEU A 74 -8.84 2.72 25.28
N PRO A 75 -10.00 2.91 24.63
CA PRO A 75 -11.12 2.00 24.82
C PRO A 75 -10.82 0.63 24.18
N GLU A 76 -11.34 -0.42 24.80
CA GLU A 76 -11.22 -1.80 24.29
C GLU A 76 -11.81 -1.94 22.87
N SER A 77 -12.83 -1.15 22.53
CA SER A 77 -13.40 -1.09 21.18
C SER A 77 -12.39 -0.64 20.12
N TYR A 78 -11.52 0.33 20.44
CA TYR A 78 -10.47 0.79 19.52
C TYR A 78 -9.41 -0.30 19.33
N ILE A 79 -8.99 -0.95 20.42
CA ILE A 79 -8.02 -2.05 20.36
C ILE A 79 -8.58 -3.20 19.50
N ASN A 80 -9.85 -3.56 19.69
CA ASN A 80 -10.50 -4.60 18.91
C ASN A 80 -10.69 -4.21 17.45
N LEU A 81 -10.97 -2.93 17.16
CA LEU A 81 -11.00 -2.42 15.79
C LEU A 81 -9.63 -2.56 15.09
N GLN A 82 -8.54 -2.21 15.77
CA GLN A 82 -7.18 -2.37 15.22
C GLN A 82 -6.85 -3.85 14.95
N LYS A 83 -7.20 -4.76 15.87
CA LYS A 83 -7.04 -6.21 15.66
C LYS A 83 -7.85 -6.68 14.46
N LYS A 84 -9.10 -6.24 14.33
CA LYS A 84 -9.99 -6.58 13.21
C LYS A 84 -9.40 -6.12 11.88
N ILE A 85 -8.96 -4.86 11.78
CA ILE A 85 -8.35 -4.30 10.56
C ILE A 85 -7.08 -5.08 10.19
N ALA A 86 -6.22 -5.37 11.15
CA ALA A 86 -5.00 -6.15 10.92
C ALA A 86 -5.34 -7.55 10.37
N ARG A 87 -6.34 -8.21 10.96
CA ARG A 87 -6.80 -9.53 10.56
C ARG A 87 -7.43 -9.52 9.17
N GLU A 88 -8.28 -8.54 8.87
CA GLU A 88 -8.92 -8.38 7.55
C GLU A 88 -7.90 -8.12 6.44
N ARG A 89 -6.82 -7.40 6.73
CA ARG A 89 -5.67 -7.20 5.82
C ARG A 89 -4.72 -8.41 5.77
N GLY A 90 -5.00 -9.49 6.49
CA GLY A 90 -4.18 -10.70 6.47
C GLY A 90 -2.85 -10.58 7.21
N TYR A 91 -2.71 -9.63 8.14
CA TYR A 91 -1.63 -9.66 9.13
C TYR A 91 -1.84 -10.72 10.22
N GLY A 92 -3.04 -11.32 10.26
CA GLY A 92 -3.42 -12.37 11.20
C GLY A 92 -3.72 -11.84 12.61
N ASP A 93 -3.60 -12.73 13.59
CA ASP A 93 -3.86 -12.39 15.00
C ASP A 93 -2.66 -11.68 15.61
N VAL A 94 -2.66 -10.35 15.51
CA VAL A 94 -1.61 -9.51 16.08
C VAL A 94 -1.82 -9.43 17.60
N PRO A 95 -0.87 -9.94 18.42
CA PRO A 95 -0.93 -9.75 19.86
C PRO A 95 -0.75 -8.27 20.17
N VAL A 96 -1.63 -7.72 21.00
CA VAL A 96 -1.55 -6.32 21.44
C VAL A 96 -0.86 -6.29 22.80
N THR A 97 0.47 -6.10 22.78
CA THR A 97 1.28 -5.96 24.01
C THR A 97 1.04 -4.61 24.67
N ASP A 98 1.40 -4.48 25.95
CA ASP A 98 1.27 -3.20 26.66
C ASP A 98 2.14 -2.10 26.03
N GLU A 99 3.34 -2.44 25.54
CA GLU A 99 4.19 -1.50 24.77
C GLU A 99 3.48 -1.00 23.49
N MET A 100 2.77 -1.88 22.77
CA MET A 100 2.00 -1.47 21.60
C MET A 100 0.82 -0.58 21.98
N LYS A 101 0.13 -0.86 23.10
CA LYS A 101 -0.94 0.00 23.61
C LYS A 101 -0.41 1.37 24.00
N GLU A 102 0.74 1.45 24.65
CA GLU A 102 1.39 2.71 25.00
C GLU A 102 1.75 3.51 23.74
N LYS A 103 2.29 2.86 22.70
CA LYS A 103 2.59 3.51 21.41
C LYS A 103 1.31 4.01 20.72
N LEU A 104 0.25 3.20 20.68
CA LEU A 104 -1.03 3.58 20.10
C LEU A 104 -1.68 4.73 20.89
N LEU A 105 -1.64 4.68 22.22
CA LEU A 105 -2.17 5.71 23.08
C LEU A 105 -1.39 7.02 22.88
N SER A 106 -0.06 6.94 22.88
CA SER A 106 0.79 8.11 22.64
C SER A 106 0.53 8.71 21.25
N ALA A 107 0.34 7.89 20.21
CA ALA A 107 -0.04 8.38 18.90
C ALA A 107 -1.40 9.10 18.94
N VAL A 108 -2.44 8.49 19.50
CA VAL A 108 -3.77 9.10 19.64
C VAL A 108 -3.71 10.41 20.44
N GLN A 109 -2.98 10.43 21.55
CA GLN A 109 -2.83 11.62 22.40
C GLN A 109 -2.16 12.76 21.64
N LYS A 110 -1.05 12.50 20.95
CA LYS A 110 -0.36 13.50 20.14
C LYS A 110 -1.26 14.07 19.05
N GLU A 111 -2.05 13.23 18.39
CA GLU A 111 -3.00 13.69 17.35
C GLU A 111 -4.11 14.56 17.96
N GLN A 112 -4.60 14.23 19.15
CA GLN A 112 -5.54 15.07 19.89
C GLN A 112 -4.92 16.38 20.37
N GLU A 113 -3.68 16.36 20.88
CA GLU A 113 -2.94 17.56 21.28
C GLU A 113 -2.75 18.52 20.10
N LYS A 114 -2.27 18.02 18.96
CA LYS A 114 -2.02 18.85 17.76
C LYS A 114 -3.30 19.41 17.15
N SER A 115 -4.35 18.60 17.04
CA SER A 115 -5.65 19.11 16.57
C SER A 115 -6.26 20.14 17.52
N LEU A 116 -6.02 20.02 18.84
CA LEU A 116 -6.43 21.01 19.81
C LEU A 116 -5.60 22.30 19.71
N ASP A 117 -4.30 22.17 19.50
CA ASP A 117 -3.38 23.28 19.29
C ASP A 117 -3.81 24.18 18.14
N MET A 118 -4.27 23.62 17.03
CA MET A 118 -4.78 24.41 15.90
C MET A 118 -5.89 25.39 16.32
N TRP A 119 -6.76 24.97 17.24
CA TRP A 119 -7.81 25.83 17.78
C TRP A 119 -7.27 26.81 18.83
N ILE A 120 -6.38 26.36 19.73
CA ILE A 120 -5.80 27.22 20.77
C ILE A 120 -4.98 28.34 20.12
N ASP A 121 -4.08 27.98 19.20
CA ASP A 121 -3.20 28.91 18.51
C ASP A 121 -4.01 29.93 17.70
N TYR A 122 -5.02 29.48 16.95
CA TYR A 122 -5.87 30.42 16.21
C TYR A 122 -6.67 31.34 17.13
N LEU A 123 -7.40 30.81 18.13
CA LEU A 123 -8.26 31.63 18.99
C LEU A 123 -7.47 32.59 19.89
N THR A 124 -6.20 32.31 20.17
CA THR A 124 -5.30 33.20 20.93
C THR A 124 -4.51 34.17 20.03
N SER A 125 -4.46 33.94 18.72
CA SER A 125 -3.77 34.81 17.76
C SER A 125 -4.51 36.13 17.46
N ASP A 126 -3.78 37.07 16.84
CA ASP A 126 -4.34 38.32 16.31
C ASP A 126 -5.30 38.12 15.14
N ASP A 127 -5.21 36.99 14.43
CA ASP A 127 -6.09 36.66 13.30
C ASP A 127 -7.53 36.39 13.77
N ALA A 128 -7.71 35.94 15.01
CA ALA A 128 -9.01 35.69 15.60
C ALA A 128 -9.55 36.96 16.28
N MET A 129 -10.00 37.92 15.47
CA MET A 129 -10.60 39.20 15.90
C MET A 129 -12.02 39.05 16.49
N TYR A 130 -12.23 38.03 17.30
CA TYR A 130 -13.50 37.75 17.97
C TYR A 130 -13.47 38.20 19.44
N PRO A 131 -14.60 38.65 20.01
CA PRO A 131 -14.70 38.89 21.44
C PRO A 131 -14.54 37.58 22.24
N ILE A 132 -14.01 37.67 23.47
CA ILE A 132 -13.69 36.48 24.28
C ILE A 132 -14.88 35.55 24.51
N TRP A 133 -16.11 36.08 24.63
CA TRP A 133 -17.31 35.25 24.77
C TRP A 133 -17.49 34.30 23.58
N PHE A 134 -17.19 34.75 22.36
CA PHE A 134 -17.32 33.94 21.15
C PHE A 134 -16.18 32.92 21.05
N LYS A 135 -14.95 33.33 21.37
CA LYS A 135 -13.80 32.41 21.44
C LYS A 135 -14.10 31.26 22.42
N HIS A 136 -14.66 31.60 23.59
CA HIS A 136 -15.06 30.62 24.60
C HIS A 136 -16.19 29.71 24.11
N TYR A 137 -17.21 30.29 23.46
CA TYR A 137 -18.32 29.57 22.85
C TYR A 137 -17.85 28.55 21.80
N ALA A 138 -17.02 28.98 20.85
CA ALA A 138 -16.52 28.13 19.78
C ALA A 138 -15.64 27.00 20.32
N PHE A 139 -14.74 27.31 21.25
CA PHE A 139 -13.87 26.30 21.88
C PHE A 139 -14.69 25.27 22.67
N ARG A 140 -15.67 25.69 23.48
CA ARG A 140 -16.58 24.75 24.16
C ARG A 140 -17.41 23.91 23.19
N GLY A 141 -17.82 24.49 22.06
CA GLY A 141 -18.58 23.82 21.03
C GLY A 141 -17.78 22.71 20.37
N MET A 142 -16.60 23.03 19.83
CA MET A 142 -15.77 22.07 19.09
C MET A 142 -15.26 20.91 19.97
N LEU A 143 -15.03 21.14 21.26
CA LEU A 143 -14.63 20.10 22.22
C LEU A 143 -15.66 18.96 22.34
N LYS A 144 -16.92 19.21 22.01
CA LYS A 144 -18.01 18.22 22.08
C LYS A 144 -18.20 17.44 20.78
N LEU A 145 -17.51 17.82 19.70
CA LEU A 145 -17.68 17.24 18.38
C LEU A 145 -16.71 16.08 18.17
N ASN A 146 -17.22 15.02 17.54
CA ASN A 146 -16.45 13.90 17.00
C ASN A 146 -16.34 14.04 15.47
N LYS A 147 -15.87 13.01 14.77
CA LYS A 147 -15.76 12.95 13.31
C LYS A 147 -17.06 13.38 12.61
N PHE A 148 -16.89 14.11 11.51
CA PHE A 148 -17.98 14.48 10.59
C PHE A 148 -18.42 13.26 9.77
N ASP A 149 -19.70 12.93 9.83
CA ASP A 149 -20.36 11.96 8.99
C ASP A 149 -20.78 12.64 7.69
N LYS A 150 -20.09 12.32 6.59
CA LYS A 150 -20.29 12.98 5.29
C LYS A 150 -21.66 12.67 4.67
N GLU A 151 -22.24 11.51 4.95
CA GLU A 151 -23.55 11.13 4.39
C GLU A 151 -24.68 11.85 5.12
N LYS A 152 -24.58 11.92 6.45
CA LYS A 152 -25.58 12.60 7.28
C LYS A 152 -25.40 14.11 7.33
N GLY A 153 -24.22 14.62 6.94
CA GLY A 153 -23.89 16.04 7.01
C GLY A 153 -23.78 16.55 8.46
N GLU A 154 -23.43 15.69 9.42
CA GLU A 154 -23.39 16.05 10.84
C GLU A 154 -22.16 15.48 11.56
N PHE A 155 -21.73 16.15 12.63
CA PHE A 155 -20.73 15.68 13.57
C PHE A 155 -21.33 14.72 14.61
N GLY A 156 -20.61 13.65 14.90
CA GLY A 156 -20.87 12.84 16.08
C GLY A 156 -20.60 13.62 17.38
N ARG A 157 -20.97 13.03 18.53
CA ARG A 157 -20.62 13.57 19.85
C ARG A 157 -19.37 12.91 20.41
N ARG A 158 -18.51 13.69 21.06
CA ARG A 158 -17.29 13.23 21.75
C ARG A 158 -17.61 12.70 23.15
N SER A 159 -16.90 11.66 23.56
CA SER A 159 -16.87 11.14 24.93
C SER A 159 -15.44 11.12 25.46
N LYS A 160 -15.26 10.73 26.73
CA LYS A 160 -13.92 10.54 27.33
C LYS A 160 -13.09 9.44 26.67
N THR A 161 -13.72 8.59 25.85
CA THR A 161 -13.07 7.46 25.17
C THR A 161 -12.92 7.68 23.66
N THR A 162 -13.27 8.85 23.13
CA THR A 162 -13.08 9.19 21.72
C THR A 162 -11.58 9.20 21.39
N THR A 163 -11.18 8.44 20.37
CA THR A 163 -9.79 8.31 19.91
C THR A 163 -9.46 9.21 18.74
N GLU A 164 -10.47 9.79 18.11
CA GLU A 164 -10.33 10.69 16.97
C GLU A 164 -9.73 12.05 17.38
N PRO A 165 -8.95 12.69 16.49
CA PRO A 165 -8.51 14.07 16.66
C PRO A 165 -9.70 15.03 16.86
N TYR A 166 -9.47 16.21 17.45
CA TYR A 166 -10.46 17.29 17.44
C TYR A 166 -10.77 17.72 16.01
N ILE A 167 -12.00 18.20 15.79
CA ILE A 167 -12.44 18.59 14.46
C ILE A 167 -11.51 19.64 13.86
N GLU A 168 -11.24 19.54 12.56
CA GLU A 168 -10.40 20.52 11.88
C GLU A 168 -11.06 21.92 11.92
N LEU A 169 -10.24 22.95 12.16
CA LEU A 169 -10.67 24.34 12.14
C LEU A 169 -10.91 24.80 10.70
N ASN A 170 -12.14 25.16 10.39
CA ASN A 170 -12.51 25.89 9.19
C ASN A 170 -12.80 27.35 9.57
N ARG A 171 -11.87 28.24 9.25
CA ARG A 171 -11.93 29.66 9.61
C ARG A 171 -13.12 30.38 8.96
N GLU A 172 -13.48 30.02 7.72
CA GLU A 172 -14.63 30.61 7.01
C GLU A 172 -15.95 30.21 7.68
N ALA A 173 -16.13 28.92 7.95
CA ALA A 173 -17.32 28.44 8.65
C ALA A 173 -17.44 29.08 10.04
N LEU A 174 -16.34 29.17 10.78
CA LEU A 174 -16.31 29.81 12.10
C LEU A 174 -16.67 31.30 12.04
N ALA A 175 -16.16 32.04 11.05
CA ALA A 175 -16.50 33.46 10.84
C ALA A 175 -17.99 33.65 10.57
N ARG A 176 -18.59 32.80 9.73
CA ARG A 176 -20.04 32.84 9.46
C ARG A 176 -20.88 32.51 10.69
N VAL A 177 -20.40 31.60 11.55
CA VAL A 177 -21.04 31.34 12.86
C VAL A 177 -21.01 32.60 13.73
N TYR A 178 -19.87 33.31 13.78
CA TYR A 178 -19.76 34.57 14.52
C TYR A 178 -20.71 35.63 13.99
N ASP A 179 -20.69 35.90 12.68
CA ASP A 179 -21.54 36.93 12.04
C ASP A 179 -23.02 36.71 12.33
N THR A 180 -23.44 35.44 12.36
CA THR A 180 -24.81 35.04 12.69
C THR A 180 -25.17 35.36 14.13
N LEU A 181 -24.29 35.03 15.08
CA LEU A 181 -24.54 35.30 16.50
C LEU A 181 -24.42 36.78 16.85
N ALA A 182 -23.52 37.52 16.20
CA ALA A 182 -23.38 38.96 16.37
C ALA A 182 -24.65 39.72 15.95
N LYS A 183 -25.42 39.20 14.99
CA LYS A 183 -26.73 39.77 14.58
C LYS A 183 -27.85 39.54 15.60
N GLU A 184 -27.77 38.46 16.38
CA GLU A 184 -28.73 38.16 17.45
C GLU A 184 -28.42 38.90 18.77
N ILE A 185 -27.14 39.23 18.99
CA ILE A 185 -26.63 39.83 20.22
C ILE A 185 -26.42 41.33 20.01
N GLY A 186 -27.20 42.17 20.69
CA GLY A 186 -27.00 43.62 20.66
C GLY A 186 -27.43 44.33 19.36
N THR A 187 -27.87 43.60 18.33
CA THR A 187 -28.58 44.16 17.16
C THR A 187 -29.97 43.49 17.00
N ASN A 188 -30.87 44.14 16.27
CA ASN A 188 -32.26 43.70 16.07
C ASN A 188 -32.47 43.21 14.62
N GLU A 189 -31.39 42.73 13.99
CA GLU A 189 -31.36 42.33 12.58
C GLU A 189 -31.92 40.92 12.41
N GLU A 190 -32.66 40.68 11.33
CA GLU A 190 -33.18 39.34 11.02
C GLU A 190 -32.06 38.40 10.56
N ILE A 191 -31.96 37.23 11.20
CA ILE A 191 -31.15 36.11 10.73
C ILE A 191 -31.98 35.17 9.83
N SER A 192 -31.31 34.40 8.98
CA SER A 192 -31.97 33.42 8.10
C SER A 192 -32.79 32.39 8.89
N GLU A 193 -33.89 31.89 8.32
CA GLU A 193 -34.74 30.86 8.95
C GLU A 193 -33.95 29.61 9.36
N GLU A 194 -32.94 29.23 8.59
CA GLU A 194 -32.07 28.08 8.84
C GLU A 194 -31.19 28.30 10.08
N ALA A 195 -30.64 29.50 10.24
CA ALA A 195 -29.88 29.91 11.42
C ALA A 195 -30.77 29.97 12.67
N SER A 196 -31.99 30.47 12.54
CA SER A 196 -33.00 30.46 13.61
C SER A 196 -33.30 29.03 14.07
N LYS A 197 -33.58 28.11 13.13
CA LYS A 197 -33.82 26.67 13.43
C LYS A 197 -32.61 25.99 14.09
N ALA A 198 -31.39 26.36 13.72
CA ALA A 198 -30.17 25.86 14.35
C ALA A 198 -30.07 26.27 15.83
N LEU A 199 -30.62 27.42 16.19
CA LEU A 199 -30.57 27.99 17.55
C LEU A 199 -31.74 27.56 18.47
N GLU A 200 -32.82 27.01 17.93
CA GLU A 200 -34.05 26.70 18.69
C GLU A 200 -33.93 25.56 19.73
N ASN A 201 -32.96 24.64 19.60
CA ASN A 201 -32.92 23.38 20.36
C ASN A 201 -31.65 23.16 21.22
N GLY A 202 -30.99 24.23 21.68
CA GLY A 202 -29.92 24.14 22.69
C GLY A 202 -28.56 23.59 22.22
N GLU A 203 -28.33 23.36 20.92
CA GLU A 203 -27.02 23.01 20.36
C GLU A 203 -26.58 24.02 19.30
N SER A 204 -26.22 25.22 19.75
CA SER A 204 -26.00 26.36 18.87
C SER A 204 -24.70 26.26 18.06
N PHE A 205 -23.60 25.67 18.57
CA PHE A 205 -22.34 25.64 17.81
C PHE A 205 -22.34 24.53 16.74
N LYS A 206 -22.69 23.30 17.15
CA LYS A 206 -22.72 22.12 16.29
C LYS A 206 -23.50 22.41 15.00
N LYS A 207 -24.76 22.81 15.12
CA LYS A 207 -25.67 23.00 13.99
C LYS A 207 -25.27 24.15 13.08
N LEU A 208 -24.88 25.30 13.65
CA LEU A 208 -24.43 26.44 12.85
C LEU A 208 -23.14 26.11 12.09
N TYR A 209 -22.18 25.46 12.78
CA TYR A 209 -20.93 25.07 12.17
C TYR A 209 -21.15 24.03 11.06
N GLU A 210 -22.00 23.01 11.26
CA GLU A 210 -22.39 22.03 10.23
C GLU A 210 -23.04 22.66 9.00
N TYR A 211 -23.97 23.59 9.22
CA TYR A 211 -24.66 24.31 8.16
C TYR A 211 -23.67 25.06 7.27
N TYR A 212 -22.79 25.87 7.88
CA TYR A 212 -21.80 26.63 7.12
C TYR A 212 -20.70 25.75 6.54
N LEU A 213 -20.31 24.66 7.20
CA LEU A 213 -19.35 23.70 6.66
C LEU A 213 -19.91 22.99 5.41
N THR A 214 -21.17 22.57 5.44
CA THR A 214 -21.81 21.90 4.29
C THR A 214 -22.01 22.87 3.12
N ASN A 215 -22.47 24.09 3.40
CA ASN A 215 -22.75 25.10 2.37
C ASN A 215 -21.50 25.76 1.78
N THR A 216 -20.33 25.62 2.41
CA THR A 216 -19.05 26.05 1.83
C THR A 216 -18.48 25.01 0.86
N GLY A 217 -19.15 23.90 0.57
CA GLY A 217 -18.65 22.86 -0.35
C GLY A 217 -17.55 21.97 0.24
N TYR A 218 -17.31 22.06 1.56
CA TYR A 218 -16.29 21.31 2.33
C TYR A 218 -16.40 19.78 2.23
N VAL A 219 -17.51 19.25 1.70
CA VAL A 219 -17.84 17.82 1.68
C VAL A 219 -17.97 17.28 0.25
N ASN A 220 -18.14 18.14 -0.76
CA ASN A 220 -18.56 17.71 -2.10
C ASN A 220 -17.51 18.12 -3.15
N ARG A 221 -16.54 17.23 -3.40
CA ARG A 221 -15.38 17.48 -4.29
C ARG A 221 -15.72 17.44 -5.79
N GLY A 222 -17.00 17.29 -6.13
CA GLY A 222 -17.48 17.25 -7.51
C GLY A 222 -16.91 16.08 -8.33
N ASN A 223 -17.28 16.07 -9.61
CA ASN A 223 -16.83 15.06 -10.58
C ASN A 223 -15.62 15.52 -11.41
N ASP A 224 -15.08 16.71 -11.15
CA ASP A 224 -13.87 17.17 -11.84
C ASP A 224 -12.65 16.34 -11.38
N THR A 225 -11.83 15.94 -12.35
CA THR A 225 -10.70 15.03 -12.15
C THR A 225 -9.36 15.64 -12.56
N ASP A 226 -9.36 16.88 -13.07
CA ASP A 226 -8.15 17.59 -13.46
C ASP A 226 -7.24 17.82 -12.24
N GLY A 227 -6.01 17.36 -12.34
CA GLY A 227 -5.14 17.27 -11.18
C GLY A 227 -3.71 16.87 -11.50
N ILE A 228 -2.88 16.92 -10.46
CA ILE A 228 -1.45 16.60 -10.53
C ILE A 228 -1.06 15.61 -9.43
N TRP A 229 -0.10 14.74 -9.74
CA TRP A 229 0.57 13.92 -8.75
C TRP A 229 1.74 14.69 -8.14
N VAL A 230 1.76 14.76 -6.81
CA VAL A 230 2.92 15.22 -6.05
C VAL A 230 3.52 14.01 -5.33
N LYS A 231 4.84 13.86 -5.46
CA LYS A 231 5.63 12.85 -4.77
C LYS A 231 6.35 13.49 -3.60
N TYR A 232 6.30 12.83 -2.46
CA TYR A 232 7.08 13.11 -1.26
C TYR A 232 8.05 11.95 -1.05
N ASP A 233 9.35 12.22 -1.11
CA ASP A 233 10.38 11.19 -1.08
C ASP A 233 10.56 10.56 0.30
N GLN A 234 10.89 9.27 0.32
CA GLN A 234 11.21 8.56 1.55
C GLN A 234 12.30 9.30 2.36
N GLY A 235 11.99 9.58 3.62
CA GLY A 235 12.91 10.25 4.56
C GLY A 235 13.08 11.75 4.35
N SER A 236 12.32 12.38 3.45
CA SER A 236 12.31 13.84 3.26
C SER A 236 11.72 14.56 4.48
N ASP A 237 11.81 15.90 4.49
CA ASP A 237 11.00 16.70 5.42
C ASP A 237 9.52 16.35 5.20
N TYR A 238 8.83 15.99 6.29
CA TYR A 238 7.44 15.56 6.25
C TYR A 238 6.48 16.76 6.26
N ARG A 239 6.94 17.96 6.63
CA ARG A 239 6.09 19.14 6.78
C ARG A 239 5.30 19.48 5.51
N PRO A 240 5.86 19.45 4.28
CA PRO A 240 5.10 19.75 3.08
C PRO A 240 3.92 18.80 2.84
N LEU A 241 4.10 17.50 3.13
CA LEU A 241 3.01 16.53 3.07
C LEU A 241 1.96 16.84 4.13
N TRP A 242 2.40 16.98 5.38
CA TRP A 242 1.50 17.26 6.51
C TRP A 242 0.68 18.54 6.29
N GLU A 243 1.32 19.66 5.96
CA GLU A 243 0.69 20.97 5.71
C GLU A 243 -0.34 20.88 4.58
N SER A 244 -0.03 20.18 3.49
CA SER A 244 -0.93 20.05 2.33
C SER A 244 -2.25 19.32 2.65
N LEU A 245 -2.30 18.55 3.75
CA LEU A 245 -3.46 17.77 4.16
C LEU A 245 -4.30 18.49 5.23
N GLN A 246 -3.82 19.59 5.80
CA GLN A 246 -4.51 20.29 6.90
C GLN A 246 -5.78 20.98 6.42
N GLY A 247 -6.88 20.79 7.17
CA GLY A 247 -8.18 21.40 6.86
C GLY A 247 -8.86 20.79 5.63
N LYS A 248 -8.33 19.68 5.09
CA LYS A 248 -8.85 19.01 3.90
C LYS A 248 -9.84 17.89 4.24
N ASN A 249 -9.96 17.46 5.49
CA ASN A 249 -10.89 16.41 5.90
C ASN A 249 -10.85 15.16 4.98
N THR A 250 -9.63 14.72 4.67
CA THR A 250 -9.39 13.53 3.84
C THR A 250 -9.83 12.25 4.55
N GLY A 251 -9.88 12.29 5.89
CA GLY A 251 -10.09 11.12 6.72
C GLY A 251 -8.86 10.20 6.81
N TRP A 252 -7.72 10.63 6.27
CA TRP A 252 -6.46 9.90 6.31
C TRP A 252 -5.74 10.13 7.62
N CYS A 253 -5.19 9.07 8.22
CA CYS A 253 -4.33 9.21 9.38
C CYS A 253 -3.06 10.03 9.07
N THR A 254 -2.62 10.09 7.81
CA THR A 254 -1.48 10.90 7.34
C THR A 254 -1.70 12.40 7.49
N ALA A 255 -2.94 12.87 7.65
CA ALA A 255 -3.18 14.26 8.06
C ALA A 255 -2.59 14.56 9.45
N GLY A 256 -2.36 13.52 10.25
CA GLY A 256 -1.60 13.59 11.48
C GLY A 256 -0.09 13.65 11.26
N GLU A 257 0.57 14.58 11.94
CA GLU A 257 1.98 14.93 11.70
C GLU A 257 2.94 13.75 12.00
N GLU A 258 2.76 13.05 13.12
CA GLU A 258 3.61 11.90 13.46
C GLU A 258 3.39 10.74 12.50
N THR A 259 2.15 10.58 12.03
CA THR A 259 1.82 9.56 11.04
C THR A 259 2.43 9.88 9.68
N ALA A 260 2.39 11.16 9.25
CA ALA A 260 3.06 11.61 8.04
C ALA A 260 4.57 11.33 8.10
N LYS A 261 5.21 11.72 9.21
CA LYS A 261 6.62 11.45 9.48
C LYS A 261 6.95 9.95 9.46
N MET A 262 6.14 9.14 10.13
CA MET A 262 6.34 7.69 10.17
C MET A 262 6.21 7.08 8.77
N GLN A 263 5.14 7.41 8.03
CA GLN A 263 4.88 6.84 6.72
C GLN A 263 5.94 7.24 5.69
N LEU A 264 6.40 8.49 5.71
CA LEU A 264 7.52 8.94 4.87
C LEU A 264 8.85 8.30 5.25
N SER A 265 9.07 7.91 6.51
CA SER A 265 10.29 7.16 6.84
C SER A 265 10.28 5.73 6.30
N MET A 266 9.10 5.14 6.09
CA MET A 266 8.93 3.79 5.54
C MET A 266 9.01 3.72 4.01
N GLY A 267 8.58 4.74 3.29
CA GLY A 267 8.59 4.76 1.83
C GLY A 267 8.12 6.08 1.24
N ASP A 268 8.20 6.20 -0.09
CA ASP A 268 7.66 7.35 -0.82
C ASP A 268 6.15 7.50 -0.56
N PHE A 269 5.65 8.73 -0.63
CA PHE A 269 4.23 9.03 -0.50
C PHE A 269 3.77 9.85 -1.71
N TYR A 270 2.69 9.43 -2.35
CA TYR A 270 2.13 10.11 -3.50
C TYR A 270 0.74 10.64 -3.15
N VAL A 271 0.45 11.88 -3.52
CA VAL A 271 -0.88 12.46 -3.40
C VAL A 271 -1.30 13.04 -4.75
N TYR A 272 -2.52 12.75 -5.16
CA TYR A 272 -3.15 13.38 -6.31
C TYR A 272 -4.00 14.56 -5.83
N TYR A 273 -3.65 15.76 -6.28
CA TYR A 273 -4.35 17.00 -5.96
C TYR A 273 -5.15 17.47 -7.17
N THR A 274 -6.45 17.70 -6.97
CA THR A 274 -7.30 18.44 -7.92
C THR A 274 -7.32 19.92 -7.57
N LYS A 275 -7.91 20.72 -8.46
CA LYS A 275 -8.10 22.15 -8.23
C LYS A 275 -9.04 22.42 -7.06
N ASP A 276 -8.72 23.42 -6.27
CA ASP A 276 -9.61 24.04 -5.29
C ASP A 276 -10.42 25.18 -5.92
N LYS A 277 -11.14 25.95 -5.09
CA LYS A 277 -11.97 27.07 -5.55
C LYS A 277 -11.15 28.24 -6.11
N GLU A 278 -9.87 28.31 -5.79
CA GLU A 278 -8.93 29.31 -6.31
C GLU A 278 -8.24 28.84 -7.61
N GLU A 279 -8.68 27.70 -8.19
CA GLU A 279 -8.10 27.06 -9.37
C GLU A 279 -6.66 26.55 -9.16
N GLU A 280 -6.24 26.34 -7.90
CA GLU A 280 -4.93 25.81 -7.54
C GLU A 280 -4.99 24.32 -7.17
N TYR A 281 -3.98 23.54 -7.56
CA TYR A 281 -3.92 22.10 -7.28
C TYR A 281 -3.58 21.80 -5.81
N LYS A 282 -4.56 22.01 -4.93
CA LYS A 282 -4.41 21.87 -3.47
C LYS A 282 -5.43 20.95 -2.85
N GLU A 283 -6.34 20.33 -3.63
CA GLU A 283 -7.40 19.49 -3.07
C GLU A 283 -7.04 17.99 -3.17
N PRO A 284 -6.58 17.34 -2.09
CA PRO A 284 -6.14 15.95 -2.14
C PRO A 284 -7.32 14.99 -2.32
N ARG A 285 -7.20 14.04 -3.26
CA ARG A 285 -8.25 13.03 -3.55
C ARG A 285 -7.79 11.59 -3.51
N ILE A 286 -6.53 11.33 -3.82
CA ILE A 286 -5.92 10.00 -3.81
C ILE A 286 -4.60 10.05 -3.06
N ALA A 287 -4.33 9.06 -2.22
CA ALA A 287 -3.01 8.85 -1.64
C ALA A 287 -2.52 7.42 -1.92
N ILE A 288 -1.25 7.30 -2.27
CA ILE A 288 -0.52 6.03 -2.38
C ILE A 288 0.65 6.08 -1.42
N ARG A 289 0.63 5.21 -0.42
CA ARG A 289 1.73 5.01 0.53
C ARG A 289 2.57 3.83 0.06
N MET A 290 3.87 4.04 -0.12
CA MET A 290 4.80 2.95 -0.43
C MET A 290 5.37 2.31 0.85
N ASP A 291 5.78 1.06 0.72
CA ASP A 291 6.58 0.31 1.71
C ASP A 291 7.95 0.00 1.09
N GLY A 292 8.92 0.84 1.42
CA GLY A 292 10.18 0.96 0.70
C GLY A 292 10.00 1.58 -0.70
N LYS A 293 10.94 1.29 -1.59
CA LYS A 293 11.04 1.93 -2.91
C LYS A 293 10.11 1.33 -3.98
N TYR A 294 9.76 0.05 -3.85
CA TYR A 294 9.15 -0.71 -4.94
C TYR A 294 7.85 -1.41 -4.58
N ASN A 295 7.38 -1.32 -3.32
CA ASN A 295 6.14 -1.96 -2.92
C ASN A 295 5.07 -0.93 -2.59
N ILE A 296 3.88 -1.08 -3.16
CA ILE A 296 2.68 -0.36 -2.75
C ILE A 296 2.24 -0.91 -1.40
N GLY A 297 2.25 -0.06 -0.38
CA GLY A 297 1.74 -0.39 0.94
C GLY A 297 0.23 -0.21 1.04
N GLU A 298 -0.30 0.87 0.47
CA GLU A 298 -1.72 1.20 0.55
C GLU A 298 -2.13 2.24 -0.51
N VAL A 299 -3.31 2.06 -1.11
CA VAL A 299 -4.00 3.05 -1.94
C VAL A 299 -5.29 3.43 -1.23
N ARG A 300 -5.53 4.74 -1.07
CA ARG A 300 -6.73 5.25 -0.41
C ARG A 300 -7.25 6.50 -1.10
N GLY A 301 -8.57 6.68 -1.04
CA GLY A 301 -9.25 7.88 -1.44
C GLY A 301 -9.86 8.62 -0.27
N VAL A 302 -10.63 9.66 -0.57
CA VAL A 302 -11.26 10.53 0.43
C VAL A 302 -12.75 10.21 0.66
N GLY A 303 -13.24 9.12 0.09
CA GLY A 303 -14.61 8.61 0.26
C GLY A 303 -14.83 7.94 1.62
N GLU A 304 -15.99 7.32 1.79
CA GLU A 304 -16.33 6.58 3.01
C GLU A 304 -15.29 5.49 3.27
N HIS A 305 -14.89 5.31 4.54
CA HIS A 305 -13.84 4.37 4.93
C HIS A 305 -12.50 4.53 4.16
N GLN A 306 -12.24 5.73 3.62
CA GLN A 306 -11.09 6.04 2.76
C GLN A 306 -11.11 5.31 1.40
N ASN A 307 -12.30 4.95 0.91
CA ASN A 307 -12.47 4.39 -0.42
C ASN A 307 -12.14 5.43 -1.51
N LEU A 308 -11.72 4.93 -2.67
CA LEU A 308 -11.61 5.74 -3.87
C LEU A 308 -12.99 6.17 -4.34
N GLU A 309 -13.09 7.44 -4.73
CA GLU A 309 -14.25 7.96 -5.43
C GLU A 309 -14.30 7.32 -6.83
N GLY A 310 -15.49 6.95 -7.32
CA GLY A 310 -15.61 6.24 -8.60
C GLY A 310 -14.99 6.99 -9.79
N CYS A 311 -15.06 8.32 -9.80
CA CYS A 311 -14.42 9.17 -10.81
C CYS A 311 -12.88 9.21 -10.69
N MET A 312 -12.31 8.86 -9.54
CA MET A 312 -10.87 8.85 -9.27
C MET A 312 -10.20 7.50 -9.57
N THR A 313 -10.98 6.42 -9.68
CA THR A 313 -10.45 5.06 -9.93
C THR A 313 -9.54 4.99 -11.17
N PRO A 314 -9.90 5.53 -12.35
CA PRO A 314 -9.03 5.45 -13.53
C PRO A 314 -7.69 6.17 -13.34
N ILE A 315 -7.66 7.25 -12.55
CA ILE A 315 -6.44 8.01 -12.25
C ILE A 315 -5.52 7.19 -11.34
N ALA A 316 -6.09 6.57 -10.29
CA ALA A 316 -5.35 5.68 -9.42
C ALA A 316 -4.77 4.49 -10.20
N GLU A 317 -5.58 3.81 -11.02
CA GLU A 317 -5.14 2.67 -11.84
C GLU A 317 -4.02 3.02 -12.81
N LYS A 318 -4.11 4.20 -13.45
CA LYS A 318 -3.06 4.71 -14.33
C LYS A 318 -1.75 4.90 -13.56
N LYS A 319 -1.80 5.50 -12.37
CA LYS A 319 -0.60 5.70 -11.53
C LYS A 319 -0.02 4.37 -11.05
N LEU A 320 -0.88 3.40 -10.72
CA LEU A 320 -0.42 2.09 -10.26
C LEU A 320 0.38 1.32 -11.33
N ASN A 321 0.14 1.58 -12.62
CA ASN A 321 0.93 0.96 -13.70
C ASN A 321 2.42 1.35 -13.69
N GLU A 322 2.79 2.42 -12.97
CA GLU A 322 4.17 2.84 -12.84
C GLU A 322 4.95 1.99 -11.81
N PHE A 323 4.26 1.21 -10.96
CA PHE A 323 4.89 0.40 -9.92
C PHE A 323 5.02 -1.06 -10.34
N PRO A 324 6.21 -1.67 -10.19
CA PRO A 324 6.46 -3.05 -10.60
C PRO A 324 5.67 -4.08 -9.78
N ASP A 325 5.19 -3.72 -8.58
CA ASP A 325 4.47 -4.63 -7.70
C ASP A 325 2.94 -4.51 -7.78
N LYS A 326 2.40 -3.70 -8.70
CA LYS A 326 0.96 -3.46 -8.88
C LYS A 326 0.13 -4.74 -8.83
N ASP A 327 0.46 -5.72 -9.67
CA ASP A 327 -0.36 -6.91 -9.81
C ASP A 327 -0.38 -7.74 -8.51
N LYS A 328 0.76 -7.75 -7.80
CA LYS A 328 0.87 -8.38 -6.49
C LYS A 328 0.04 -7.63 -5.43
N TYR A 329 0.09 -6.31 -5.43
CA TYR A 329 -0.72 -5.48 -4.53
C TYR A 329 -2.21 -5.70 -4.78
N LEU A 330 -2.67 -5.60 -6.03
CA LEU A 330 -4.07 -5.79 -6.40
C LEU A 330 -4.57 -7.20 -6.06
N LYS A 331 -3.73 -8.21 -6.26
CA LYS A 331 -4.04 -9.57 -5.85
C LYS A 331 -4.29 -9.66 -4.34
N LYS A 332 -3.40 -9.10 -3.51
CA LYS A 332 -3.58 -9.07 -2.05
C LYS A 332 -4.88 -8.37 -1.63
N VAL A 333 -5.20 -7.23 -2.25
CA VAL A 333 -6.44 -6.51 -1.97
C VAL A 333 -7.66 -7.38 -2.28
N ASN A 334 -7.69 -8.00 -3.46
CA ASN A 334 -8.79 -8.85 -3.90
C ASN A 334 -8.93 -10.12 -3.04
N ASP A 335 -7.82 -10.78 -2.75
CA ASP A 335 -7.77 -11.98 -1.92
C ASP A 335 -8.30 -11.70 -0.50
N MET A 336 -7.86 -10.60 0.13
CA MET A 336 -8.31 -10.21 1.46
C MET A 336 -9.77 -9.79 1.51
N LYS A 337 -10.28 -9.14 0.46
CA LYS A 337 -11.70 -8.84 0.31
C LYS A 337 -12.53 -10.13 0.23
N LEU A 338 -12.18 -11.04 -0.69
CA LEU A 338 -12.91 -12.29 -0.88
C LEU A 338 -12.84 -13.20 0.35
N LEU A 339 -11.67 -13.30 1.01
CA LEU A 339 -11.53 -14.06 2.25
C LEU A 339 -12.42 -13.49 3.37
N THR A 340 -12.54 -12.17 3.46
CA THR A 340 -13.43 -11.52 4.44
C THR A 340 -14.90 -11.80 4.13
N GLU A 341 -15.30 -11.78 2.85
CA GLU A 341 -16.65 -12.16 2.43
C GLU A 341 -16.97 -13.63 2.76
N ILE A 342 -16.03 -14.55 2.51
CA ILE A 342 -16.17 -15.98 2.84
C ILE A 342 -16.26 -16.19 4.36
N ASP A 343 -15.40 -15.54 5.15
CA ASP A 343 -15.43 -15.64 6.61
C ASP A 343 -16.78 -15.17 7.18
N ASN A 344 -17.31 -14.07 6.64
CA ASN A 344 -18.64 -13.57 6.99
C ASN A 344 -19.74 -14.57 6.60
N LYS A 345 -19.70 -15.16 5.40
CA LYS A 345 -20.69 -16.17 4.98
C LYS A 345 -20.66 -17.40 5.88
N VAL A 346 -19.48 -17.96 6.14
CA VAL A 346 -19.31 -19.15 6.98
C VAL A 346 -19.75 -18.87 8.41
N SER A 347 -19.44 -17.69 8.96
CA SER A 347 -19.88 -17.27 10.28
C SER A 347 -21.41 -17.12 10.40
N ASN A 348 -22.09 -16.85 9.29
CA ASN A 348 -23.55 -16.77 9.20
C ASN A 348 -24.20 -18.08 8.68
N ASN A 349 -23.45 -19.19 8.59
CA ASN A 349 -23.91 -20.48 8.05
C ASN A 349 -24.49 -20.40 6.63
N ILE A 350 -23.92 -19.52 5.79
CA ILE A 350 -24.27 -19.40 4.37
C ILE A 350 -23.35 -20.32 3.56
N ASP A 351 -23.93 -21.11 2.65
CA ASP A 351 -23.17 -21.99 1.76
C ASP A 351 -22.28 -21.20 0.78
N LEU A 352 -21.11 -21.77 0.47
CA LEU A 352 -20.15 -21.19 -0.44
C LEU A 352 -20.37 -21.72 -1.86
N THR A 353 -20.19 -20.84 -2.84
CA THR A 353 -20.18 -21.20 -4.27
C THR A 353 -18.96 -22.05 -4.62
N LYS A 354 -18.98 -22.71 -5.79
CA LYS A 354 -17.85 -23.51 -6.27
C LYS A 354 -16.59 -22.64 -6.40
N GLU A 355 -16.72 -21.42 -6.89
CA GLU A 355 -15.63 -20.46 -7.08
C GLU A 355 -15.03 -20.02 -5.74
N GLU A 356 -15.86 -19.73 -4.74
CA GLU A 356 -15.40 -19.38 -3.38
C GLU A 356 -14.69 -20.55 -2.71
N LEU A 357 -15.16 -21.78 -2.92
CA LEU A 357 -14.48 -22.97 -2.44
C LEU A 357 -13.14 -23.17 -3.16
N ARG A 358 -13.08 -23.02 -4.48
CA ARG A 358 -11.81 -23.09 -5.21
C ARG A 358 -10.78 -22.09 -4.70
N PHE A 359 -11.22 -20.88 -4.38
CA PHE A 359 -10.39 -19.86 -3.73
C PHE A 359 -9.94 -20.31 -2.32
N LEU A 360 -10.86 -20.70 -1.43
CA LEU A 360 -10.59 -21.10 -0.05
C LEU A 360 -9.60 -22.28 0.07
N TYR A 361 -9.72 -23.24 -0.85
CA TYR A 361 -8.84 -24.41 -0.92
C TYR A 361 -7.56 -24.17 -1.74
N GLU A 362 -7.33 -22.94 -2.20
CA GLU A 362 -6.16 -22.53 -2.98
C GLU A 362 -5.94 -23.43 -4.22
N VAL A 363 -7.04 -23.85 -4.86
CA VAL A 363 -7.01 -24.80 -5.99
C VAL A 363 -6.37 -24.15 -7.22
N ASP A 364 -6.71 -22.88 -7.47
CA ASP A 364 -6.26 -22.13 -8.65
C ASP A 364 -5.02 -21.30 -8.36
N SER A 365 -4.96 -20.68 -7.18
CA SER A 365 -3.81 -19.88 -6.73
C SER A 365 -3.80 -19.77 -5.20
N LYS A 366 -2.63 -19.44 -4.63
CA LYS A 366 -2.51 -19.18 -3.19
C LYS A 366 -3.19 -17.89 -2.80
N ILE A 367 -3.73 -17.84 -1.59
CA ILE A 367 -4.28 -16.61 -1.00
C ILE A 367 -3.13 -15.78 -0.45
N GLU A 368 -3.02 -14.52 -0.89
CA GLU A 368 -2.00 -13.59 -0.43
C GLU A 368 -2.60 -12.48 0.43
N GLY A 369 -2.03 -12.27 1.62
CA GLY A 369 -2.34 -11.14 2.49
C GLY A 369 -1.20 -10.14 2.57
N PHE A 370 -1.38 -9.11 3.40
CA PHE A 370 -0.34 -8.14 3.70
C PHE A 370 0.61 -8.60 4.83
N GLY A 371 0.25 -9.68 5.55
CA GLY A 371 1.09 -10.31 6.56
C GLY A 371 2.20 -11.20 6.01
N PHE A 372 3.13 -11.59 6.89
CA PHE A 372 4.26 -12.46 6.56
C PHE A 372 3.92 -13.95 6.54
N SER A 373 2.83 -14.33 7.21
CA SER A 373 2.35 -15.70 7.33
C SER A 373 1.03 -15.90 6.62
N LYS A 374 0.68 -17.17 6.37
CA LYS A 374 -0.66 -17.53 5.87
C LYS A 374 -1.74 -17.01 6.82
N ASP A 375 -2.81 -16.45 6.26
CA ASP A 375 -3.91 -15.89 7.04
C ASP A 375 -4.57 -16.97 7.91
N PRO A 376 -4.66 -16.78 9.24
CA PRO A 376 -5.23 -17.77 10.15
C PRO A 376 -6.70 -18.09 9.87
N ARG A 377 -7.47 -17.13 9.32
CA ARG A 377 -8.89 -17.32 8.98
C ARG A 377 -9.09 -18.50 8.04
N ILE A 378 -8.16 -18.74 7.11
CA ILE A 378 -8.24 -19.87 6.18
C ILE A 378 -8.38 -21.19 6.95
N LYS A 379 -7.52 -21.40 7.96
CA LYS A 379 -7.57 -22.61 8.80
C LYS A 379 -8.86 -22.67 9.61
N GLU A 380 -9.23 -21.56 10.25
CA GLU A 380 -10.44 -21.51 11.07
C GLU A 380 -11.72 -21.78 10.28
N ILE A 381 -11.77 -21.34 9.01
CA ILE A 381 -12.86 -21.64 8.10
C ILE A 381 -12.85 -23.13 7.73
N HIS A 382 -11.69 -23.70 7.38
CA HIS A 382 -11.54 -25.14 7.11
C HIS A 382 -11.99 -26.00 8.30
N ASP A 383 -11.63 -25.62 9.52
CA ASP A 383 -11.97 -26.36 10.75
C ASP A 383 -13.50 -26.39 11.01
N LYS A 384 -14.27 -25.48 10.41
CA LYS A 384 -15.75 -25.43 10.48
C LYS A 384 -16.43 -26.18 9.34
N ARG A 385 -15.69 -26.76 8.39
CA ARG A 385 -16.22 -27.33 7.14
C ARG A 385 -15.83 -28.81 6.94
N ASN A 386 -16.48 -29.45 5.97
CA ASN A 386 -16.11 -30.80 5.54
C ASN A 386 -15.29 -30.74 4.25
N ASN A 387 -13.97 -30.88 4.40
CA ASN A 387 -13.00 -30.75 3.32
C ASN A 387 -13.20 -31.76 2.19
N LYS A 388 -13.60 -33.00 2.50
CA LYS A 388 -13.83 -34.02 1.46
C LYS A 388 -15.05 -33.69 0.63
N LYS A 389 -16.13 -33.25 1.27
CA LYS A 389 -17.36 -32.85 0.58
C LYS A 389 -17.13 -31.61 -0.30
N ASP A 390 -16.42 -30.62 0.22
CA ASP A 390 -16.09 -29.41 -0.54
C ASP A 390 -15.22 -29.72 -1.77
N LEU A 391 -14.18 -30.54 -1.61
CA LEU A 391 -13.32 -30.94 -2.74
C LEU A 391 -14.04 -31.83 -3.75
N ALA A 392 -14.88 -32.76 -3.29
CA ALA A 392 -15.74 -33.55 -4.15
C ALA A 392 -16.66 -32.66 -4.99
N PHE A 393 -17.22 -31.62 -4.38
CA PHE A 393 -18.02 -30.61 -5.09
C PHE A 393 -17.18 -29.77 -6.06
N ILE A 394 -15.99 -29.31 -5.66
CA ILE A 394 -15.08 -28.53 -6.52
C ILE A 394 -14.72 -29.29 -7.80
N PHE A 395 -14.37 -30.57 -7.68
CA PHE A 395 -13.83 -31.40 -8.76
C PHE A 395 -14.86 -32.33 -9.41
N ASP A 396 -16.15 -32.21 -9.05
CA ASP A 396 -17.24 -33.03 -9.57
C ASP A 396 -16.95 -34.53 -9.48
N CYS A 397 -16.46 -34.98 -8.31
CA CYS A 397 -16.12 -36.38 -8.05
C CYS A 397 -16.78 -36.90 -6.78
N LYS A 398 -16.57 -38.19 -6.48
CA LYS A 398 -17.05 -38.80 -5.23
C LYS A 398 -16.11 -38.48 -4.07
N GLU A 399 -16.65 -38.41 -2.85
CA GLU A 399 -15.84 -38.21 -1.64
C GLU A 399 -14.80 -39.33 -1.43
N GLU A 400 -15.07 -40.57 -1.86
CA GLU A 400 -14.10 -41.67 -1.78
C GLU A 400 -12.88 -41.49 -2.69
N SER A 401 -12.98 -40.62 -3.70
CA SER A 401 -11.86 -40.26 -4.59
C SER A 401 -10.94 -39.19 -3.98
N ILE A 402 -11.28 -38.68 -2.79
CA ILE A 402 -10.49 -37.70 -2.04
C ILE A 402 -9.68 -38.40 -0.94
N GLY A 403 -8.37 -38.42 -1.12
CA GLY A 403 -7.40 -38.92 -0.15
C GLY A 403 -6.88 -37.79 0.74
N THR A 404 -6.65 -38.10 2.01
CA THR A 404 -6.04 -37.20 3.00
C THR A 404 -4.83 -37.85 3.69
N ALA A 405 -4.68 -39.17 3.54
CA ALA A 405 -3.54 -39.95 4.03
C ALA A 405 -3.06 -40.94 2.97
N LEU A 406 -1.78 -41.32 3.03
CA LEU A 406 -1.20 -42.29 2.07
C LEU A 406 -1.88 -43.67 2.09
N SER A 407 -2.46 -44.05 3.22
CA SER A 407 -3.23 -45.29 3.37
C SER A 407 -4.53 -45.28 2.57
N ASP A 408 -5.06 -44.10 2.21
CA ASP A 408 -6.32 -44.01 1.44
C ASP A 408 -6.17 -44.62 0.04
N PHE A 409 -4.94 -44.60 -0.51
CA PHE A 409 -4.61 -45.24 -1.79
C PHE A 409 -4.62 -46.77 -1.73
N ASP A 410 -4.63 -47.39 -0.54
CA ASP A 410 -4.65 -48.86 -0.42
C ASP A 410 -6.06 -49.43 -0.59
N SER A 411 -7.09 -48.61 -0.33
CA SER A 411 -8.50 -49.05 -0.34
C SER A 411 -9.32 -48.37 -1.43
N ASN A 412 -8.85 -47.25 -1.99
CA ASN A 412 -9.61 -46.44 -2.94
C ASN A 412 -8.75 -45.97 -4.12
N ASN A 413 -9.41 -45.73 -5.25
CA ASN A 413 -8.80 -45.05 -6.40
C ASN A 413 -8.82 -43.54 -6.16
N ILE A 414 -7.80 -43.05 -5.46
CA ILE A 414 -7.67 -41.62 -5.14
C ILE A 414 -7.31 -40.84 -6.39
N ILE A 415 -8.11 -39.82 -6.69
CA ILE A 415 -7.93 -38.89 -7.81
C ILE A 415 -7.36 -37.56 -7.30
N ILE A 416 -7.78 -37.15 -6.10
CA ILE A 416 -7.36 -35.89 -5.47
C ILE A 416 -6.77 -36.20 -4.10
N PHE A 417 -5.57 -35.71 -3.83
CA PHE A 417 -4.97 -35.76 -2.51
C PHE A 417 -5.01 -34.39 -1.85
N TYR A 418 -5.68 -34.26 -0.71
CA TYR A 418 -5.73 -33.03 0.09
C TYR A 418 -4.71 -33.06 1.21
N GLY A 419 -3.91 -32.00 1.29
CA GLY A 419 -2.79 -31.89 2.23
C GLY A 419 -1.44 -32.23 1.59
N ASN A 420 -0.43 -32.45 2.43
CA ASN A 420 0.94 -32.66 1.98
C ASN A 420 1.20 -34.13 1.68
N LEU A 421 1.43 -34.47 0.41
CA LEU A 421 1.81 -35.82 -0.01
C LEU A 421 3.30 -36.03 0.19
N MET A 422 3.69 -36.87 1.16
CA MET A 422 5.09 -37.21 1.43
C MET A 422 5.41 -38.65 1.03
N TYR A 423 6.06 -38.86 -0.11
CA TYR A 423 6.44 -40.17 -0.60
C TYR A 423 7.97 -40.39 -0.55
N ARG A 424 8.38 -41.49 0.09
CA ARG A 424 9.81 -41.84 0.30
C ARG A 424 10.24 -43.15 -0.36
N GLY A 425 9.38 -43.78 -1.16
CA GLY A 425 9.79 -44.95 -1.95
C GLY A 425 10.69 -44.58 -3.12
N LYS A 426 11.36 -45.58 -3.68
CA LYS A 426 12.29 -45.41 -4.81
C LYS A 426 11.60 -45.42 -6.18
N GLU A 427 10.39 -45.97 -6.25
CA GLU A 427 9.59 -46.10 -7.46
C GLU A 427 8.14 -45.71 -7.16
N ILE A 428 7.41 -45.18 -8.13
CA ILE A 428 5.99 -44.83 -7.94
C ILE A 428 5.15 -46.11 -7.96
N PRO A 429 4.37 -46.40 -6.90
CA PRO A 429 3.55 -47.60 -6.86
C PRO A 429 2.30 -47.44 -7.74
N SER A 430 1.78 -48.55 -8.25
CA SER A 430 0.61 -48.57 -9.16
C SER A 430 -0.61 -47.84 -8.60
N LYS A 431 -0.81 -47.87 -7.27
CA LYS A 431 -1.92 -47.19 -6.59
C LYS A 431 -1.91 -45.66 -6.74
N LEU A 432 -0.76 -45.05 -7.04
CA LEU A 432 -0.66 -43.59 -7.27
C LEU A 432 -0.99 -43.18 -8.71
N LYS A 433 -1.17 -44.14 -9.64
CA LYS A 433 -1.39 -43.83 -11.07
C LYS A 433 -2.69 -43.10 -11.35
N THR A 434 -3.69 -43.17 -10.48
CA THR A 434 -4.98 -42.46 -10.65
C THR A 434 -4.92 -41.02 -10.15
N LEU A 435 -3.85 -40.64 -9.46
CA LEU A 435 -3.72 -39.33 -8.85
C LEU A 435 -3.60 -38.25 -9.93
N LYS A 436 -4.52 -37.29 -9.90
CA LYS A 436 -4.57 -36.15 -10.82
C LYS A 436 -4.23 -34.82 -10.15
N TYR A 437 -4.65 -34.65 -8.90
CA TYR A 437 -4.52 -33.37 -8.20
C TYR A 437 -3.92 -33.59 -6.82
N ILE A 438 -2.94 -32.76 -6.45
CA ILE A 438 -2.46 -32.63 -5.08
C ILE A 438 -2.81 -31.22 -4.61
N VAL A 439 -3.85 -31.10 -3.78
CA VAL A 439 -4.27 -29.84 -3.15
C VAL A 439 -3.42 -29.66 -1.88
N GLY A 440 -2.17 -29.28 -2.09
CA GLY A 440 -1.13 -29.16 -1.06
C GLY A 440 0.26 -29.38 -1.64
N ASN A 441 1.25 -29.63 -0.78
CA ASN A 441 2.62 -29.85 -1.23
C ASN A 441 2.87 -31.31 -1.62
N ALA A 442 3.72 -31.53 -2.62
CA ALA A 442 4.17 -32.84 -3.06
C ALA A 442 5.67 -32.99 -2.75
N PHE A 443 6.03 -34.00 -1.96
CA PHE A 443 7.40 -34.32 -1.60
C PHE A 443 7.73 -35.76 -2.00
N PHE A 444 8.45 -35.91 -3.11
CA PHE A 444 8.96 -37.18 -3.62
C PHE A 444 10.48 -37.22 -3.44
N GLY A 445 10.92 -37.79 -2.32
CA GLY A 445 12.31 -37.68 -1.89
C GLY A 445 13.27 -38.56 -2.68
N ASN A 446 12.89 -39.83 -2.91
CA ASN A 446 13.84 -40.88 -3.31
C ASN A 446 13.60 -41.44 -4.72
N ILE A 447 12.61 -40.92 -5.45
CA ILE A 447 12.31 -41.42 -6.80
C ILE A 447 13.33 -40.84 -7.79
N THR A 448 13.81 -41.66 -8.71
CA THR A 448 14.70 -41.23 -9.80
C THR A 448 13.98 -41.07 -11.13
N SER A 449 12.77 -41.61 -11.25
CA SER A 449 11.85 -41.51 -12.39
C SER A 449 10.45 -41.21 -11.89
N ALA A 450 9.73 -40.34 -12.60
CA ALA A 450 8.34 -40.01 -12.29
C ALA A 450 7.32 -40.96 -12.96
N LYS A 451 7.78 -41.97 -13.69
CA LYS A 451 6.91 -42.98 -14.31
C LYS A 451 5.96 -43.58 -13.28
N GLY A 452 4.66 -43.53 -13.56
CA GLY A 452 3.58 -43.83 -12.62
C GLY A 452 2.81 -42.60 -12.14
N LEU A 453 3.23 -41.37 -12.48
CA LEU A 453 2.51 -40.13 -12.21
C LEU A 453 1.89 -39.52 -13.48
N GLU A 454 1.68 -40.31 -14.54
CA GLU A 454 1.32 -39.80 -15.87
C GLU A 454 0.00 -39.01 -15.87
N ASN A 455 -0.89 -39.28 -14.91
CA ASN A 455 -2.16 -38.57 -14.76
C ASN A 455 -2.08 -37.32 -13.88
N LEU A 456 -0.94 -37.04 -13.24
CA LEU A 456 -0.79 -35.90 -12.34
C LEU A 456 -0.83 -34.60 -13.14
N GLU A 457 -1.85 -33.80 -12.91
CA GLU A 457 -2.14 -32.58 -13.67
C GLU A 457 -1.78 -31.31 -12.90
N ILE A 458 -1.99 -31.29 -11.57
CA ILE A 458 -1.76 -30.08 -10.76
C ILE A 458 -1.18 -30.45 -9.39
N ILE A 459 -0.19 -29.67 -8.96
CA ILE A 459 0.28 -29.62 -7.58
C ILE A 459 0.01 -28.21 -7.05
N GLY A 460 -0.95 -28.04 -6.14
CA GLY A 460 -1.34 -26.71 -5.64
C GLY A 460 -0.25 -26.03 -4.78
N GLY A 461 0.62 -26.82 -4.15
CA GLY A 461 1.72 -26.34 -3.32
C GLY A 461 3.10 -26.49 -3.96
N LYS A 462 4.12 -26.59 -3.10
CA LYS A 462 5.50 -26.91 -3.47
C LYS A 462 5.58 -28.33 -4.02
N ALA A 463 6.29 -28.49 -5.13
CA ALA A 463 6.71 -29.76 -5.69
C ALA A 463 8.21 -29.96 -5.43
N SER A 464 8.57 -30.98 -4.66
CA SER A 464 9.96 -31.33 -4.37
C SER A 464 10.25 -32.75 -4.84
N PHE A 465 11.08 -32.85 -5.87
CA PHE A 465 11.52 -34.08 -6.50
C PHE A 465 13.04 -34.19 -6.40
N THR A 466 13.54 -34.49 -5.19
CA THR A 466 14.96 -34.29 -4.85
C THR A 466 15.89 -35.16 -5.70
N GLU A 467 15.62 -36.47 -5.77
CA GLU A 467 16.45 -37.46 -6.48
C GLU A 467 16.04 -37.72 -7.94
N LEU A 468 15.07 -36.96 -8.45
CA LEU A 468 14.52 -37.16 -9.79
C LEU A 468 15.55 -36.83 -10.86
N ARG A 469 15.77 -37.76 -11.80
CA ARG A 469 16.75 -37.59 -12.90
C ARG A 469 16.06 -37.32 -14.24
N SER A 470 14.82 -37.76 -14.39
CA SER A 470 14.01 -37.63 -15.60
C SER A 470 12.57 -37.30 -15.21
N ALA A 471 12.00 -36.24 -15.80
CA ALA A 471 10.61 -35.86 -15.55
C ALA A 471 9.57 -36.72 -16.28
N LYS A 472 10.00 -37.59 -17.23
CA LYS A 472 9.12 -38.59 -17.86
C LYS A 472 8.24 -39.32 -16.84
N GLY A 473 6.94 -39.28 -17.07
CA GLY A 473 5.88 -39.58 -16.13
C GLY A 473 5.14 -38.36 -15.58
N LEU A 474 5.52 -37.12 -15.91
CA LEU A 474 4.82 -35.89 -15.53
C LEU A 474 4.19 -35.18 -16.73
N GLU A 475 3.98 -35.87 -17.85
CA GLU A 475 3.65 -35.26 -19.14
C GLU A 475 2.35 -34.43 -19.09
N ASN A 476 1.42 -34.76 -18.18
CA ASN A 476 0.16 -34.04 -18.00
C ASN A 476 0.22 -32.94 -16.93
N LEU A 477 1.36 -32.75 -16.26
CA LEU A 477 1.51 -31.75 -15.21
C LEU A 477 1.47 -30.36 -15.82
N ARG A 478 0.42 -29.61 -15.51
CA ARG A 478 0.13 -28.29 -16.07
C ARG A 478 0.51 -27.14 -15.14
N SER A 479 0.46 -27.34 -13.83
CA SER A 479 0.72 -26.28 -12.87
C SER A 479 1.31 -26.77 -11.56
N ILE A 480 2.26 -25.99 -11.04
CA ILE A 480 2.77 -26.08 -9.67
C ILE A 480 2.49 -24.74 -8.99
N GLY A 481 1.61 -24.69 -7.99
CA GLY A 481 1.22 -23.44 -7.34
C GLY A 481 2.27 -22.89 -6.35
N GLY A 482 3.26 -23.69 -5.96
CA GLY A 482 4.39 -23.28 -5.12
C GLY A 482 5.74 -23.39 -5.82
N ASP A 483 6.79 -23.66 -5.02
CA ASP A 483 8.13 -23.87 -5.58
C ASP A 483 8.20 -25.21 -6.31
N ALA A 484 8.92 -25.25 -7.44
CA ALA A 484 9.36 -26.47 -8.09
C ALA A 484 10.86 -26.68 -7.78
N PHE A 485 11.18 -27.77 -7.10
CA PHE A 485 12.56 -28.10 -6.70
C PHE A 485 12.94 -29.49 -7.19
N SER A 486 13.97 -29.57 -8.02
CA SER A 486 14.60 -30.84 -8.37
C SER A 486 16.11 -30.69 -8.51
N LEU A 487 16.84 -31.30 -7.57
CA LEU A 487 18.28 -31.10 -7.45
C LEU A 487 19.04 -31.84 -8.55
N TYR A 488 18.61 -33.04 -8.93
CA TYR A 488 19.35 -33.91 -9.87
C TYR A 488 18.67 -34.09 -11.23
N LEU A 489 17.70 -33.23 -11.57
CA LEU A 489 17.02 -33.31 -12.85
C LEU A 489 18.01 -33.04 -13.98
N GLY A 490 18.27 -34.06 -14.80
CA GLY A 490 19.16 -33.94 -15.95
C GLY A 490 18.43 -33.53 -17.23
N SER A 491 17.11 -33.74 -17.29
CA SER A 491 16.27 -33.38 -18.43
C SER A 491 14.86 -33.04 -17.96
N ALA A 492 14.31 -31.95 -18.51
CA ALA A 492 12.92 -31.54 -18.29
C ALA A 492 11.94 -32.28 -19.22
N GLU A 493 12.39 -33.17 -20.12
CA GLU A 493 11.49 -34.03 -20.92
C GLU A 493 10.52 -34.79 -19.99
N GLY A 494 9.23 -34.63 -20.26
CA GLY A 494 8.12 -35.00 -19.38
C GLY A 494 7.41 -33.82 -18.71
N LEU A 495 7.86 -32.57 -18.88
CA LEU A 495 7.16 -31.38 -18.36
C LEU A 495 6.51 -30.53 -19.47
N GLU A 496 6.31 -31.10 -20.66
CA GLU A 496 5.97 -30.34 -21.87
C GLU A 496 4.68 -29.53 -21.71
N ASN A 497 3.75 -29.97 -20.86
CA ASN A 497 2.49 -29.29 -20.61
C ASN A 497 2.52 -28.34 -19.40
N LEU A 498 3.66 -28.20 -18.70
CA LEU A 498 3.79 -27.33 -17.53
C LEU A 498 3.71 -25.87 -17.99
N ARG A 499 2.68 -25.15 -17.55
CA ARG A 499 2.41 -23.76 -17.95
C ARG A 499 2.85 -22.75 -16.91
N SER A 500 2.82 -23.11 -15.63
CA SER A 500 3.09 -22.16 -14.56
C SER A 500 3.73 -22.80 -13.34
N ILE A 501 4.67 -22.06 -12.75
CA ILE A 501 5.22 -22.29 -11.42
C ILE A 501 4.91 -21.05 -10.59
N GLY A 502 4.06 -21.15 -9.58
CA GLY A 502 3.65 -20.00 -8.76
C GLY A 502 4.76 -19.48 -7.83
N GLY A 503 5.70 -20.34 -7.44
CA GLY A 503 6.85 -20.01 -6.60
C GLY A 503 8.18 -20.00 -7.38
N ASN A 504 9.24 -20.42 -6.71
CA ASN A 504 10.58 -20.51 -7.29
C ASN A 504 10.72 -21.77 -8.16
N ALA A 505 11.42 -21.66 -9.29
CA ALA A 505 11.83 -22.78 -10.11
C ALA A 505 13.33 -23.05 -9.91
N PHE A 506 13.67 -24.18 -9.29
CA PHE A 506 15.05 -24.60 -9.07
C PHE A 506 15.39 -25.79 -9.97
N PHE A 507 15.80 -25.49 -11.21
CA PHE A 507 16.22 -26.45 -12.22
C PHE A 507 17.71 -26.28 -12.57
N GLY A 508 18.53 -25.94 -11.58
CA GLY A 508 19.93 -25.55 -11.81
C GLY A 508 20.83 -26.61 -12.46
N ASN A 509 20.40 -27.87 -12.58
CA ASN A 509 21.19 -28.94 -13.18
C ASN A 509 20.80 -29.32 -14.62
N ILE A 510 19.70 -28.78 -15.17
CA ILE A 510 19.38 -29.03 -16.58
C ILE A 510 20.31 -28.18 -17.46
N THR A 511 20.77 -28.76 -18.57
CA THR A 511 21.62 -28.08 -19.57
C THR A 511 20.86 -27.66 -20.82
N SER A 512 19.65 -28.20 -21.01
CA SER A 512 18.67 -27.84 -22.05
C SER A 512 17.29 -27.69 -21.39
N ALA A 513 16.52 -26.72 -21.86
CA ALA A 513 15.17 -26.45 -21.37
C ALA A 513 14.08 -27.22 -22.13
N LYS A 514 14.46 -28.06 -23.09
CA LYS A 514 13.54 -28.95 -23.80
C LYS A 514 12.70 -29.76 -22.80
N GLY A 515 11.40 -29.76 -23.00
CA GLY A 515 10.39 -30.21 -22.05
C GLY A 515 9.73 -29.10 -21.26
N LEU A 516 10.10 -27.82 -21.42
CA LEU A 516 9.43 -26.68 -20.76
C LEU A 516 8.71 -25.76 -21.76
N GLU A 517 8.42 -26.24 -22.98
CA GLU A 517 8.02 -25.42 -24.13
C GLU A 517 6.77 -24.58 -23.84
N ASN A 518 5.86 -25.07 -23.00
CA ASN A 518 4.63 -24.38 -22.64
C ASN A 518 4.73 -23.55 -21.34
N LEU A 519 5.89 -23.49 -20.68
CA LEU A 519 6.08 -22.76 -19.44
C LEU A 519 5.99 -21.26 -19.73
N GLN A 520 4.98 -20.60 -19.14
CA GLN A 520 4.69 -19.19 -19.39
C GLN A 520 5.14 -18.29 -18.26
N ASN A 521 5.00 -18.73 -17.01
CA ASN A 521 5.23 -17.86 -15.85
C ASN A 521 5.93 -18.60 -14.71
N ILE A 522 6.91 -17.92 -14.11
CA ILE A 522 7.52 -18.29 -12.83
C ILE A 522 7.27 -17.15 -11.87
N GLY A 523 6.43 -17.34 -10.84
CA GLY A 523 6.06 -16.27 -9.91
C GLY A 523 7.19 -15.84 -8.98
N GLY A 524 8.14 -16.74 -8.70
CA GLY A 524 9.32 -16.49 -7.86
C GLY A 524 10.63 -16.40 -8.64
N ASN A 525 11.71 -16.84 -8.01
CA ASN A 525 13.04 -16.89 -8.63
C ASN A 525 13.14 -18.07 -9.61
N ALA A 526 13.80 -17.86 -10.74
CA ALA A 526 14.17 -18.88 -11.70
C ALA A 526 15.67 -19.16 -11.61
N ASN A 527 16.06 -20.39 -11.26
CA ASN A 527 17.44 -20.84 -11.26
C ASN A 527 17.67 -21.87 -12.37
N PHE A 528 18.29 -21.41 -13.45
CA PHE A 528 18.73 -22.17 -14.62
C PHE A 528 20.25 -22.03 -14.82
N ASP A 529 21.01 -22.04 -13.72
CA ASP A 529 22.45 -21.70 -13.72
C ASP A 529 23.28 -22.46 -14.75
N ASN A 530 23.03 -23.77 -14.94
CA ASN A 530 23.77 -24.63 -15.88
C ASN A 530 23.13 -24.75 -17.27
N LEU A 531 22.07 -24.00 -17.55
CA LEU A 531 21.40 -24.03 -18.85
C LEU A 531 22.33 -23.44 -19.92
N ILE A 532 22.57 -24.18 -21.01
CA ILE A 532 23.46 -23.75 -22.10
C ILE A 532 22.64 -23.14 -23.26
N SER A 533 21.47 -23.71 -23.53
CA SER A 533 20.50 -23.25 -24.53
C SER A 533 19.13 -23.08 -23.89
N ALA A 534 18.45 -21.97 -24.19
CA ALA A 534 17.10 -21.69 -23.73
C ALA A 534 16.00 -22.26 -24.65
N GLU A 535 16.36 -23.00 -25.70
CA GLU A 535 15.40 -23.77 -26.51
C GLU A 535 14.58 -24.69 -25.59
N GLY A 536 13.27 -24.55 -25.66
CA GLY A 536 12.29 -25.07 -24.71
C GLY A 536 11.69 -24.04 -23.76
N LEU A 537 12.05 -22.74 -23.81
CA LEU A 537 11.42 -21.68 -23.00
C LEU A 537 10.63 -20.67 -23.83
N GLU A 538 10.24 -21.02 -25.06
CA GLU A 538 9.75 -20.08 -26.09
C GLU A 538 8.52 -19.29 -25.63
N ASN A 539 7.73 -19.87 -24.73
CA ASN A 539 6.52 -19.26 -24.19
C ASN A 539 6.71 -18.57 -22.83
N LEU A 540 7.92 -18.57 -22.25
CA LEU A 540 8.19 -17.95 -20.95
C LEU A 540 8.09 -16.43 -21.08
N ARG A 541 7.08 -15.85 -20.44
CA ARG A 541 6.75 -14.42 -20.50
C ARG A 541 7.25 -13.64 -19.29
N SER A 542 7.20 -14.25 -18.12
CA SER A 542 7.52 -13.54 -16.88
C SER A 542 8.24 -14.40 -15.84
N ILE A 543 9.18 -13.75 -15.14
CA ILE A 543 9.82 -14.24 -13.92
C ILE A 543 9.61 -13.16 -12.85
N GLY A 544 8.82 -13.45 -11.81
CA GLY A 544 8.48 -12.47 -10.78
C GLY A 544 9.65 -12.11 -9.85
N GLY A 545 10.63 -13.02 -9.71
CA GLY A 545 11.82 -12.84 -8.88
C GLY A 545 13.12 -12.69 -9.69
N LYS A 546 14.22 -13.19 -9.11
CA LYS A 546 15.53 -13.24 -9.75
C LYS A 546 15.58 -14.29 -10.84
N ALA A 547 16.22 -13.98 -11.96
CA ALA A 547 16.50 -14.90 -13.05
C ALA A 547 18.01 -15.17 -13.13
N ASN A 548 18.41 -16.42 -12.89
CA ASN A 548 19.80 -16.85 -13.03
C ASN A 548 19.99 -17.75 -14.25
N PHE A 549 20.59 -17.20 -15.30
CA PHE A 549 20.98 -17.86 -16.55
C PHE A 549 22.50 -17.72 -16.79
N TYR A 550 23.29 -17.89 -15.73
CA TYR A 550 24.72 -17.57 -15.73
C TYR A 550 25.52 -18.26 -16.85
N ASN A 551 25.33 -19.58 -17.05
CA ASN A 551 26.05 -20.34 -18.08
C ASN A 551 25.37 -20.35 -19.45
N LEU A 552 24.31 -19.58 -19.65
CA LEU A 552 23.60 -19.52 -20.92
C LEU A 552 24.53 -18.94 -22.00
N ILE A 553 24.60 -19.62 -23.13
CA ILE A 553 25.41 -19.20 -24.30
C ILE A 553 24.49 -18.63 -25.38
N SER A 554 23.32 -19.24 -25.58
CA SER A 554 22.31 -18.81 -26.54
C SER A 554 21.01 -18.43 -25.83
N THR A 555 20.51 -17.23 -26.11
CA THR A 555 19.21 -16.75 -25.64
C THR A 555 18.04 -17.20 -26.51
N GLN A 556 18.31 -17.89 -27.63
CA GLN A 556 17.28 -18.48 -28.50
C GLN A 556 16.34 -19.36 -27.66
N GLY A 557 15.03 -19.07 -27.74
CA GLY A 557 14.02 -19.65 -26.87
C GLY A 557 13.51 -18.71 -25.77
N LEU A 558 14.06 -17.50 -25.58
CA LEU A 558 13.52 -16.51 -24.63
C LEU A 558 12.71 -15.39 -25.28
N GLU A 559 12.26 -15.56 -26.52
CA GLU A 559 11.70 -14.49 -27.35
C GLU A 559 10.45 -13.85 -26.77
N SER A 560 9.72 -14.58 -25.92
CA SER A 560 8.51 -14.11 -25.27
C SER A 560 8.76 -13.46 -23.91
N LEU A 561 9.98 -13.52 -23.37
CA LEU A 561 10.27 -13.03 -22.02
C LEU A 561 10.20 -11.52 -21.99
N GLN A 562 9.24 -10.99 -21.23
CA GLN A 562 8.95 -9.56 -21.15
C GLN A 562 9.43 -8.93 -19.85
N ASN A 563 9.32 -9.66 -18.73
CA ASN A 563 9.54 -9.08 -17.41
C ASN A 563 10.35 -10.01 -16.50
N ILE A 564 11.36 -9.43 -15.84
CA ILE A 564 12.07 -10.03 -14.71
C ILE A 564 11.92 -9.07 -13.52
N GLY A 565 11.19 -9.48 -12.48
CA GLY A 565 10.91 -8.61 -11.33
C GLY A 565 12.11 -8.35 -10.41
N GLY A 566 13.11 -9.24 -10.42
CA GLY A 566 14.32 -9.15 -9.61
C GLY A 566 15.61 -8.96 -10.41
N ASP A 567 16.71 -9.49 -9.86
CA ASP A 567 18.02 -9.48 -10.52
C ASP A 567 18.02 -10.44 -11.73
N ALA A 568 18.61 -10.02 -12.85
CA ALA A 568 18.82 -10.83 -14.04
C ALA A 568 20.32 -11.07 -14.26
N SER A 569 20.72 -12.34 -14.35
CA SER A 569 22.10 -12.76 -14.62
C SER A 569 22.19 -13.52 -15.93
N PHE A 570 22.79 -12.89 -16.94
CA PHE A 570 23.10 -13.43 -18.26
C PHE A 570 24.60 -13.25 -18.57
N SER A 571 25.49 -13.49 -17.59
CA SER A 571 26.90 -13.11 -17.67
C SER A 571 27.65 -13.69 -18.89
N ASN A 572 27.32 -14.91 -19.33
CA ASN A 572 28.07 -15.61 -20.39
C ASN A 572 27.53 -15.43 -21.82
N ILE A 573 26.37 -14.78 -22.01
CA ILE A 573 25.84 -14.56 -23.36
C ILE A 573 26.71 -13.52 -24.09
N THR A 574 26.91 -13.73 -25.39
CA THR A 574 27.62 -12.77 -26.27
C THR A 574 26.68 -12.01 -27.20
N SER A 575 25.48 -12.55 -27.41
CA SER A 575 24.34 -11.98 -28.16
C SER A 575 23.06 -12.12 -27.33
N ALA A 576 22.19 -11.11 -27.41
CA ALA A 576 20.91 -11.06 -26.73
C ALA A 576 19.70 -11.22 -27.68
N GLU A 577 19.90 -11.72 -28.91
CA GLU A 577 18.87 -11.81 -29.97
C GLU A 577 17.54 -12.44 -29.51
N GLY A 578 17.62 -13.44 -28.63
CA GLY A 578 16.44 -14.10 -28.07
C GLY A 578 15.68 -13.28 -27.01
N LEU A 579 16.17 -12.11 -26.58
CA LEU A 579 15.55 -11.28 -25.54
C LEU A 579 14.72 -10.11 -26.08
N LYS A 580 14.37 -10.10 -27.38
CA LYS A 580 13.75 -8.97 -28.09
C LYS A 580 12.48 -8.39 -27.46
N SER A 581 11.76 -9.17 -26.65
CA SER A 581 10.54 -8.75 -25.96
C SER A 581 10.78 -8.25 -24.53
N LEU A 582 12.01 -8.36 -24.00
CA LEU A 582 12.33 -8.02 -22.62
C LEU A 582 12.21 -6.51 -22.43
N GLN A 583 11.27 -6.11 -21.59
CA GLN A 583 10.93 -4.70 -21.32
C GLN A 583 11.49 -4.22 -19.99
N ASN A 584 11.44 -5.06 -18.95
CA ASN A 584 11.76 -4.62 -17.59
C ASN A 584 12.62 -5.65 -16.83
N ILE A 585 13.65 -5.13 -16.16
CA ILE A 585 14.41 -5.83 -15.12
C ILE A 585 14.29 -5.00 -13.84
N GLY A 586 13.58 -5.50 -12.83
CA GLY A 586 13.34 -4.75 -11.58
C GLY A 586 14.58 -4.60 -10.69
N GLY A 587 15.53 -5.53 -10.78
CA GLY A 587 16.78 -5.55 -10.01
C GLY A 587 18.01 -5.20 -10.83
N ASN A 588 19.15 -5.81 -10.48
CA ASN A 588 20.40 -5.66 -11.22
C ASN A 588 20.38 -6.48 -12.51
N ALA A 589 20.87 -5.91 -13.61
CA ALA A 589 21.06 -6.60 -14.88
C ALA A 589 22.55 -6.88 -15.10
N LYS A 590 22.93 -8.16 -15.25
CA LYS A 590 24.31 -8.57 -15.54
C LYS A 590 24.43 -9.18 -16.92
N PHE A 591 25.11 -8.47 -17.81
CA PHE A 591 25.42 -8.84 -19.20
C PHE A 591 26.93 -8.66 -19.45
N GLU A 592 27.75 -9.32 -18.62
CA GLU A 592 29.19 -9.04 -18.52
C GLU A 592 29.96 -9.30 -19.83
N ASN A 593 29.63 -10.39 -20.55
CA ASN A 593 30.27 -10.78 -21.81
C ASN A 593 29.51 -10.34 -23.06
N LEU A 594 28.41 -9.61 -22.91
CA LEU A 594 27.61 -9.16 -24.04
C LEU A 594 28.40 -8.13 -24.86
N SER A 595 28.60 -8.43 -26.15
CA SER A 595 29.39 -7.58 -27.06
C SER A 595 28.55 -6.59 -27.86
N SER A 596 27.31 -7.01 -28.18
CA SER A 596 26.27 -6.26 -28.89
C SER A 596 24.94 -6.40 -28.14
N THR A 597 24.15 -5.34 -28.11
CA THR A 597 22.81 -5.29 -27.46
C THR A 597 21.67 -5.64 -28.40
N GLU A 598 21.95 -6.09 -29.63
CA GLU A 598 20.93 -6.63 -30.54
C GLU A 598 20.09 -7.69 -29.82
N GLY A 599 18.77 -7.52 -29.88
CA GLY A 599 17.80 -8.29 -29.10
C GLY A 599 17.38 -7.64 -27.77
N LEU A 600 17.84 -6.44 -27.40
CA LEU A 600 17.35 -5.70 -26.23
C LEU A 600 16.51 -4.47 -26.61
N GLU A 601 15.95 -4.43 -27.82
CA GLU A 601 15.26 -3.27 -28.40
C GLU A 601 14.05 -2.79 -27.60
N SER A 602 13.43 -3.70 -26.85
CA SER A 602 12.24 -3.41 -26.04
C SER A 602 12.59 -3.03 -24.60
N LEU A 603 13.85 -3.15 -24.18
CA LEU A 603 14.24 -2.95 -22.78
C LEU A 603 14.11 -1.47 -22.42
N GLN A 604 13.23 -1.17 -21.48
CA GLN A 604 12.89 0.19 -21.05
C GLN A 604 13.49 0.54 -19.69
N ASN A 605 13.50 -0.41 -18.75
CA ASN A 605 13.87 -0.13 -17.36
C ASN A 605 14.78 -1.20 -16.76
N ILE A 606 15.84 -0.74 -16.08
CA ILE A 606 16.65 -1.52 -15.15
C ILE A 606 16.57 -0.86 -13.79
N GLY A 607 15.90 -1.48 -12.81
CA GLY A 607 15.65 -0.87 -11.50
C GLY A 607 16.87 -0.81 -10.58
N GLY A 608 17.89 -1.65 -10.83
CA GLY A 608 19.14 -1.70 -10.09
C GLY A 608 20.35 -1.26 -10.93
N ASN A 609 21.47 -1.97 -10.75
CA ASN A 609 22.67 -1.72 -11.53
C ASN A 609 22.63 -2.40 -12.90
N ALA A 610 23.25 -1.79 -13.90
CA ALA A 610 23.44 -2.34 -15.24
C ALA A 610 24.93 -2.66 -15.48
N ILE A 611 25.28 -3.94 -15.60
CA ILE A 611 26.67 -4.39 -15.81
C ILE A 611 26.84 -4.86 -17.26
N PHE A 612 27.57 -4.08 -18.06
CA PHE A 612 27.83 -4.26 -19.49
C PHE A 612 29.34 -4.13 -19.80
N TYR A 613 30.19 -4.81 -19.03
CA TYR A 613 31.65 -4.59 -19.07
C TYR A 613 32.30 -4.77 -20.45
N ASN A 614 31.84 -5.75 -21.23
CA ASN A 614 32.38 -6.03 -22.57
C ASN A 614 31.59 -5.40 -23.72
N LEU A 615 30.58 -4.58 -23.42
CA LEU A 615 29.73 -3.98 -24.44
C LEU A 615 30.52 -2.97 -25.28
N THR A 616 30.46 -3.13 -26.60
CA THR A 616 31.10 -2.20 -27.55
C THR A 616 30.08 -1.47 -28.42
N ASN A 617 28.86 -2.00 -28.52
CA ASN A 617 27.74 -1.41 -29.27
C ASN A 617 26.44 -1.42 -28.45
N ALA A 618 25.83 -0.24 -28.25
CA ALA A 618 24.59 -0.06 -27.51
C ALA A 618 23.33 0.12 -28.40
N GLU A 619 23.42 -0.08 -29.72
CA GLU A 619 22.32 0.19 -30.68
C GLU A 619 20.99 -0.51 -30.35
N GLY A 620 21.06 -1.68 -29.70
CA GLY A 620 19.87 -2.40 -29.27
C GLY A 620 19.19 -1.82 -28.04
N LEU A 621 19.78 -0.87 -27.32
CA LEU A 621 19.18 -0.28 -26.10
C LEU A 621 18.29 0.94 -26.37
N LYS A 622 17.85 1.15 -27.61
CA LYS A 622 17.14 2.36 -28.06
C LYS A 622 15.88 2.72 -27.27
N SER A 623 15.26 1.77 -26.56
CA SER A 623 14.07 2.02 -25.74
C SER A 623 14.39 2.25 -24.26
N LEU A 624 15.65 2.09 -23.85
CA LEU A 624 16.07 2.17 -22.45
C LEU A 624 15.92 3.61 -21.96
N GLN A 625 15.13 3.78 -20.90
CA GLN A 625 14.80 5.08 -20.32
C GLN A 625 15.43 5.27 -18.95
N ASN A 626 15.48 4.24 -18.11
CA ASN A 626 15.87 4.41 -16.71
C ASN A 626 16.82 3.30 -16.24
N ILE A 627 17.86 3.72 -15.54
CA ILE A 627 18.73 2.85 -14.75
C ILE A 627 18.68 3.33 -13.30
N GLY A 628 18.15 2.51 -12.40
CA GLY A 628 17.85 2.96 -11.03
C GLY A 628 19.07 3.14 -10.13
N LYS A 629 20.24 2.62 -10.53
CA LYS A 629 21.52 2.78 -9.82
C LYS A 629 22.66 3.02 -10.82
N THR A 630 23.72 2.22 -10.78
CA THR A 630 24.95 2.46 -11.54
C THR A 630 24.96 1.69 -12.87
N ILE A 631 25.49 2.30 -13.92
CA ILE A 631 25.84 1.62 -15.18
C ILE A 631 27.35 1.45 -15.31
N TRP A 632 27.78 0.24 -15.68
CA TRP A 632 29.15 -0.07 -16.05
C TRP A 632 29.24 -0.53 -17.50
N ALA A 633 29.65 0.37 -18.40
CA ALA A 633 29.83 0.10 -19.82
C ALA A 633 31.19 0.62 -20.31
N ASN A 634 32.25 0.19 -19.62
CA ASN A 634 33.61 0.73 -19.76
C ASN A 634 34.19 0.61 -21.17
N LYS A 635 33.81 -0.41 -21.96
CA LYS A 635 34.29 -0.61 -23.33
C LYS A 635 33.42 0.03 -24.42
N LEU A 636 32.32 0.70 -24.03
CA LEU A 636 31.42 1.33 -24.99
C LEU A 636 32.09 2.58 -25.57
N THR A 637 32.33 2.59 -26.88
CA THR A 637 33.03 3.71 -27.56
C THR A 637 32.06 4.76 -28.11
N SER A 638 30.81 4.37 -28.31
CA SER A 638 29.70 5.19 -28.81
C SER A 638 28.43 4.85 -28.04
N ALA A 639 27.72 5.87 -27.56
CA ALA A 639 26.43 5.73 -26.87
C ALA A 639 25.24 5.65 -27.84
N LYS A 640 25.47 5.42 -29.14
CA LYS A 640 24.40 5.22 -30.12
C LYS A 640 23.51 4.05 -29.66
N GLY A 641 22.21 4.27 -29.64
CA GLY A 641 21.22 3.39 -29.01
C GLY A 641 20.85 3.75 -27.58
N LEU A 642 21.44 4.77 -26.95
CA LEU A 642 21.02 5.26 -25.63
C LEU A 642 20.27 6.61 -25.71
N GLU A 643 19.73 6.95 -26.87
CA GLU A 643 19.12 8.26 -27.13
C GLU A 643 17.89 8.57 -26.27
N ASN A 644 17.22 7.54 -25.74
CA ASN A 644 16.05 7.68 -24.88
C ASN A 644 16.36 7.53 -23.39
N LEU A 645 17.63 7.33 -23.00
CA LEU A 645 18.02 7.20 -21.61
C LEU A 645 17.85 8.55 -20.91
N ARG A 646 16.98 8.61 -19.90
CA ARG A 646 16.61 9.83 -19.17
C ARG A 646 17.27 9.96 -17.81
N SER A 647 17.43 8.86 -17.09
CA SER A 647 17.97 8.90 -15.73
C SER A 647 18.89 7.72 -15.40
N ILE A 648 19.96 8.04 -14.66
CA ILE A 648 20.83 7.09 -13.98
C ILE A 648 20.81 7.47 -12.50
N GLY A 649 20.20 6.64 -11.66
CA GLY A 649 20.01 6.94 -10.23
C GLY A 649 21.30 6.89 -9.39
N GLY A 650 22.38 6.34 -9.94
CA GLY A 650 23.70 6.30 -9.33
C GLY A 650 24.78 6.81 -10.29
N TYR A 651 25.85 6.04 -10.46
CA TYR A 651 27.05 6.46 -11.21
C TYR A 651 27.07 5.96 -12.67
N ALA A 652 27.83 6.63 -13.53
CA ALA A 652 27.90 6.35 -14.96
C ALA A 652 29.34 6.05 -15.42
N HIS A 653 29.72 4.77 -15.47
CA HIS A 653 31.07 4.36 -15.86
C HIS A 653 31.18 4.08 -17.37
N PHE A 654 31.57 5.12 -18.12
CA PHE A 654 31.75 5.10 -19.59
C PHE A 654 33.18 5.45 -20.01
N THR A 655 34.19 4.73 -19.51
CA THR A 655 35.61 5.10 -19.67
C THR A 655 36.12 5.11 -21.12
N SER A 656 35.52 4.35 -22.05
CA SER A 656 35.91 4.37 -23.47
C SER A 656 35.07 5.30 -24.33
N LEU A 657 34.03 5.92 -23.79
CA LEU A 657 33.12 6.76 -24.57
C LEU A 657 33.84 8.01 -25.05
N SER A 658 33.61 8.38 -26.31
CA SER A 658 34.30 9.48 -26.99
C SER A 658 33.45 10.74 -27.17
N SER A 659 32.12 10.62 -26.99
CA SER A 659 31.17 11.72 -27.11
C SER A 659 29.86 11.39 -26.42
N THR A 660 29.19 12.39 -25.85
CA THR A 660 27.84 12.30 -25.27
C THR A 660 26.71 12.59 -26.26
N LYS A 661 26.99 12.77 -27.56
CA LYS A 661 25.98 13.16 -28.57
C LYS A 661 24.69 12.33 -28.53
N TYR A 662 24.79 11.03 -28.23
CA TYR A 662 23.65 10.11 -28.18
C TYR A 662 22.99 9.98 -26.80
N LEU A 663 23.37 10.83 -25.84
CA LEU A 663 22.80 10.90 -24.50
C LEU A 663 22.03 12.21 -24.28
N ALA A 664 21.56 12.86 -25.36
CA ALA A 664 20.91 14.17 -25.29
C ALA A 664 19.60 14.19 -24.47
N SER A 665 18.95 13.04 -24.27
CA SER A 665 17.77 12.93 -23.40
C SER A 665 18.11 12.64 -21.94
N LEU A 666 19.39 12.46 -21.60
CA LEU A 666 19.82 12.15 -20.25
C LEU A 666 19.74 13.41 -19.39
N GLU A 667 18.75 13.43 -18.50
CA GLU A 667 18.42 14.57 -17.64
C GLU A 667 19.21 14.55 -16.34
N THR A 668 19.37 13.37 -15.72
CA THR A 668 19.98 13.25 -14.39
C THR A 668 20.92 12.06 -14.24
N ILE A 669 22.00 12.27 -13.49
CA ILE A 669 22.90 11.25 -12.96
C ILE A 669 23.05 11.49 -11.46
N ASN A 670 22.77 10.49 -10.62
CA ASN A 670 22.80 10.59 -9.16
C ASN A 670 21.98 11.78 -8.60
N GLY A 671 20.90 12.16 -9.28
CA GLY A 671 20.06 13.30 -8.91
C GLY A 671 20.64 14.68 -9.25
N GLU A 672 21.83 14.76 -9.85
CA GLU A 672 22.41 15.99 -10.39
C GLU A 672 22.15 16.08 -11.91
N ASP A 673 22.21 17.30 -12.46
CA ASP A 673 22.19 17.50 -13.91
C ASP A 673 23.45 16.92 -14.58
N THR A 674 23.37 16.69 -15.89
CA THR A 674 24.42 15.97 -16.64
C THR A 674 25.58 16.83 -17.12
N THR A 675 25.62 18.12 -16.79
CA THR A 675 26.61 19.08 -17.33
C THR A 675 28.04 18.65 -17.06
N LYS A 676 28.36 18.28 -15.80
CA LYS A 676 29.72 17.82 -15.43
C LYS A 676 30.13 16.56 -16.20
N PHE A 677 29.20 15.62 -16.35
CA PHE A 677 29.43 14.38 -17.08
C PHE A 677 29.69 14.64 -18.57
N GLU A 678 28.93 15.55 -19.18
CA GLU A 678 29.14 15.97 -20.57
C GLU A 678 30.50 16.66 -20.78
N GLU A 679 30.91 17.53 -19.85
CA GLU A 679 32.22 18.19 -19.87
C GLU A 679 33.37 17.18 -19.77
N GLU A 680 33.28 16.17 -18.90
CA GLU A 680 34.33 15.16 -18.74
C GLU A 680 34.52 14.30 -19.99
N ILE A 681 33.42 13.77 -20.53
CA ILE A 681 33.47 12.89 -21.70
C ILE A 681 33.95 13.65 -22.94
N ASN A 682 33.49 14.88 -23.15
CA ASN A 682 33.88 15.68 -24.31
C ASN A 682 35.24 16.41 -24.12
N GLY A 683 35.69 16.62 -22.87
CA GLY A 683 36.85 17.43 -22.48
C GLY A 683 38.19 16.71 -22.29
N LYS A 684 38.27 15.38 -22.51
CA LYS A 684 39.48 14.54 -22.38
C LYS A 684 40.16 14.50 -20.98
N ASN A 685 39.46 14.82 -19.89
CA ASN A 685 39.93 14.55 -18.52
C ASN A 685 39.15 13.39 -17.87
N SER A 686 39.71 12.82 -16.78
CA SER A 686 39.32 11.58 -16.09
C SER A 686 37.82 11.24 -16.12
N LYS A 687 37.47 10.04 -16.62
CA LYS A 687 36.11 9.61 -16.99
C LYS A 687 35.41 8.77 -15.91
N THR A 688 35.27 9.28 -14.70
CA THR A 688 34.56 8.56 -13.61
C THR A 688 33.76 9.54 -12.77
N ILE A 689 32.44 9.61 -13.02
CA ILE A 689 31.45 10.18 -12.09
C ILE A 689 30.47 9.08 -11.72
#